data_AF-A0A961AY05-F1
#
_entry.id   AF-A0A961AY05-F1
#
_cell.length_a   1.000
_cell.length_b   1.000
_cell.length_c   1.000
_cell.angle_alpha   90.00
_cell.angle_beta   90.00
_cell.angle_gamma   90.00
#
_symmetry.space_group_name_H-M   'P 1'
#
loop_
_entity.id
_entity.type
_entity.pdbx_description
1 polymer ?
#
loop_
_entity_poly.entity_id
_entity_poly.type
_entity_poly.pdbx_seq_one_letter_code
_entity_poly.pdbx_strand_id
1 'polypeptide(L)'
;CEGKDTPDTHPRGLLSDYVWDFVNRVAKEVGKTHPDKKILCCAYGVYTQPPLKIEKLEPNVQVCIVGGRRPTADKPEERGEIRQLRAGWRAKTSNPLLIFENYPFTDRGWYLPAYLPHTIGESINATKGSSQGEDIWLSVRQDFDTVGIGFNHFQVWFTARMYWGGPEQDVDALFDEYCRLFYGPASPEMKAFFTDCEANWREMEKEKEKADRCLELFAAARAKTAAESVYGRRLALIDDFLKGLRNKSEQLGRKRGPVPVTRLVGDAKDIVVDGKLDDAYWQNCPVAAAGKLRELQTGRPPIYGTSFKAGWAGDSVYFAIRCDERPGEALNIGTEKDDDAALWYGDAIEILLETESHSYYQIAVSPTGAVVDMDWRGKKRDLGWDSQAEAATQIADDHWTLEIRIPVTQDENDPLHQVIGRKPIQSLPWHLNICRQRLRENGAEYSALSPTGTAGFHVPMKFATFYDGRSHQFEADPTVTDFLIAGRAADALQRSRKLGEALAAWSALAEMEKATDFQKADALSHAAECARALQDFGKAEALAGKIPLEPVKQTVEMENLLSQRNWEAVAERFGGIDIGSWPFWQVGAGAHARGRAYQALKEGEKAESDFRLAREYTSDPRIGLSLLRAMGWNREQVLEDDEAALESYREIADSTANTGGADFFYGLQGAARVLARKKKFDEALAVLDKVDPEKIGGSWRGSLRMSRADVLAVAGRAGEAGKIYRQVAEDEQANPSDRQRAKAAVGNP
;
A
#
# COMPACT_ATOMS: atom_id res chain seq x y z
N CYS A 1 -31.03 2.06 20.93
CA CYS A 1 -31.88 1.00 20.32
C CYS A 1 -31.44 -0.41 20.73
N GLU A 2 -30.71 -0.57 21.83
CA GLU A 2 -30.26 -1.89 22.31
C GLU A 2 -31.48 -2.79 22.59
N GLY A 3 -31.48 -4.01 22.05
CA GLY A 3 -32.58 -4.98 22.17
C GLY A 3 -33.85 -4.63 21.39
N LYS A 4 -33.78 -3.71 20.41
CA LYS A 4 -34.89 -3.39 19.50
C LYS A 4 -34.71 -3.96 18.10
N ASP A 5 -33.58 -4.59 17.85
CA ASP A 5 -33.27 -5.33 16.64
C ASP A 5 -33.97 -6.70 16.62
N THR A 6 -34.17 -7.22 15.42
CA THR A 6 -34.69 -8.57 15.18
C THR A 6 -33.58 -9.40 14.52
N PRO A 7 -32.59 -9.90 15.30
CA PRO A 7 -31.35 -10.47 14.78
C PRO A 7 -31.54 -11.74 13.94
N ASP A 8 -32.63 -12.47 14.13
CA ASP A 8 -32.97 -13.67 13.35
C ASP A 8 -33.53 -13.37 11.95
N THR A 9 -33.55 -12.10 11.53
CA THR A 9 -34.04 -11.68 10.21
C THR A 9 -32.92 -11.38 9.23
N HIS A 10 -33.29 -11.26 7.95
CA HIS A 10 -32.40 -10.76 6.91
C HIS A 10 -31.71 -9.45 7.37
N PRO A 11 -30.40 -9.21 7.11
CA PRO A 11 -29.68 -8.02 7.62
C PRO A 11 -30.33 -6.68 7.28
N ARG A 12 -30.98 -6.60 6.11
CA ARG A 12 -31.79 -5.43 5.69
C ARG A 12 -33.18 -5.32 6.35
N GLY A 13 -33.51 -6.19 7.29
CA GLY A 13 -34.73 -6.19 8.09
C GLY A 13 -34.48 -6.06 9.59
N LEU A 14 -33.20 -5.98 9.99
CA LEU A 14 -32.76 -5.97 11.39
C LEU A 14 -33.50 -4.95 12.25
N LEU A 15 -33.82 -3.76 11.70
CA LEU A 15 -34.53 -2.70 12.42
C LEU A 15 -35.95 -2.45 11.88
N SER A 16 -36.50 -3.34 11.05
CA SER A 16 -37.81 -3.13 10.43
C SER A 16 -38.92 -3.02 11.46
N ASP A 17 -39.00 -3.92 12.43
CA ASP A 17 -40.03 -3.85 13.48
C ASP A 17 -39.94 -2.53 14.26
N TYR A 18 -38.72 -2.09 14.60
CA TYR A 18 -38.51 -0.87 15.40
C TYR A 18 -38.91 0.40 14.64
N VAL A 19 -38.39 0.57 13.41
CA VAL A 19 -38.61 1.80 12.63
C VAL A 19 -40.06 1.89 12.19
N TRP A 20 -40.63 0.80 11.68
CA TRP A 20 -41.99 0.82 11.17
C TRP A 20 -43.04 0.87 12.28
N ASP A 21 -42.77 0.34 13.49
CA ASP A 21 -43.65 0.54 14.64
C ASP A 21 -43.73 2.02 15.05
N PHE A 22 -42.58 2.71 15.08
CA PHE A 22 -42.56 4.14 15.34
C PHE A 22 -43.39 4.92 14.30
N VAL A 23 -43.17 4.66 13.01
CA VAL A 23 -43.93 5.30 11.93
C VAL A 23 -45.42 5.03 12.07
N ASN A 24 -45.80 3.79 12.37
CA ASN A 24 -47.19 3.39 12.51
C ASN A 24 -47.88 4.10 13.70
N ARG A 25 -47.20 4.21 14.84
CA ARG A 25 -47.71 4.95 16.01
C ARG A 25 -47.87 6.44 15.73
N VAL A 26 -46.91 7.05 15.04
CA VAL A 26 -47.02 8.47 14.64
C VAL A 26 -48.20 8.66 13.68
N ALA A 27 -48.36 7.76 12.70
CA ALA A 27 -49.45 7.82 11.73
C ALA A 27 -50.82 7.74 12.38
N LYS A 28 -50.98 6.87 13.38
CA LYS A 28 -52.20 6.74 14.18
C LYS A 28 -52.59 8.03 14.90
N GLU A 29 -51.61 8.74 15.47
CA GLU A 29 -51.88 10.00 16.19
C GLU A 29 -52.12 11.17 15.23
N VAL A 30 -51.33 11.28 14.16
CA VAL A 30 -51.50 12.33 13.13
C VAL A 30 -52.85 12.20 12.43
N GLY A 31 -53.29 10.97 12.15
CA GLY A 31 -54.58 10.71 11.51
C GLY A 31 -55.79 11.25 12.26
N LYS A 32 -55.68 11.49 13.58
CA LYS A 32 -56.77 12.07 14.40
C LYS A 32 -57.03 13.55 14.07
N THR A 33 -55.98 14.28 13.69
CA THR A 33 -56.04 15.74 13.45
C THR A 33 -55.88 16.11 11.98
N HIS A 34 -55.24 15.25 11.19
CA HIS A 34 -54.94 15.46 9.78
C HIS A 34 -55.32 14.21 8.97
N PRO A 35 -56.61 13.82 8.92
CA PRO A 35 -57.04 12.57 8.29
C PRO A 35 -56.71 12.48 6.79
N ASP A 36 -56.59 13.63 6.11
CA ASP A 36 -56.29 13.70 4.68
C ASP A 36 -54.78 13.76 4.37
N LYS A 37 -53.91 13.69 5.38
CA LYS A 37 -52.45 13.75 5.20
C LYS A 37 -51.83 12.37 5.36
N LYS A 38 -50.85 12.07 4.50
CA LYS A 38 -50.05 10.83 4.54
C LYS A 38 -48.70 11.04 5.22
N ILE A 39 -48.20 10.01 5.87
CA ILE A 39 -46.81 9.92 6.35
C ILE A 39 -46.03 9.04 5.38
N LEU A 40 -45.05 9.63 4.70
CA LEU A 40 -44.13 8.92 3.83
C LEU A 40 -42.98 8.35 4.66
N CYS A 41 -42.73 7.05 4.53
CA CYS A 41 -41.53 6.42 5.04
C CYS A 41 -40.85 5.58 3.95
N CYS A 42 -39.53 5.76 3.82
CA CYS A 42 -38.72 5.01 2.87
C CYS A 42 -38.24 3.69 3.50
N ALA A 43 -38.47 2.56 2.84
CA ALA A 43 -37.88 1.28 3.18
C ALA A 43 -36.46 1.21 2.59
N TYR A 44 -35.45 1.45 3.42
CA TYR A 44 -34.04 1.45 3.00
C TYR A 44 -33.08 0.94 4.09
N GLY A 45 -31.83 0.67 3.71
CA GLY A 45 -30.79 0.23 4.63
C GLY A 45 -31.20 -1.01 5.44
N VAL A 46 -31.06 -0.91 6.76
CA VAL A 46 -31.32 -1.99 7.73
C VAL A 46 -32.80 -2.22 8.06
N TYR A 47 -33.72 -1.44 7.49
CA TYR A 47 -35.18 -1.58 7.67
C TYR A 47 -35.94 -1.59 6.33
N THR A 48 -35.28 -2.13 5.30
CA THR A 48 -35.85 -2.32 3.95
C THR A 48 -36.93 -3.38 3.94
N GLN A 49 -36.77 -4.46 4.71
CA GLN A 49 -37.74 -5.56 4.71
C GLN A 49 -39.04 -5.15 5.43
N PRO A 50 -40.20 -5.72 5.07
CA PRO A 50 -41.43 -5.49 5.80
C PRO A 50 -41.30 -5.91 7.29
N PRO A 51 -41.91 -5.17 8.24
CA PRO A 51 -41.92 -5.56 9.65
C PRO A 51 -42.67 -6.88 9.86
N LEU A 52 -42.19 -7.71 10.79
CA LEU A 52 -42.82 -8.98 11.13
C LEU A 52 -43.98 -8.79 12.10
N LYS A 53 -43.84 -7.87 13.06
CA LYS A 53 -44.78 -7.66 14.17
C LYS A 53 -45.99 -6.79 13.84
N ILE A 54 -46.00 -6.18 12.66
CA ILE A 54 -47.11 -5.32 12.19
C ILE A 54 -47.86 -6.09 11.11
N GLU A 55 -49.11 -6.47 11.37
CA GLU A 55 -49.93 -7.18 10.38
C GLU A 55 -50.31 -6.27 9.21
N LYS A 56 -50.86 -5.09 9.52
CA LYS A 56 -51.24 -4.03 8.57
C LYS A 56 -50.81 -2.66 9.09
N LEU A 57 -50.28 -1.82 8.21
CA LEU A 57 -49.96 -0.42 8.51
C LEU A 57 -51.25 0.43 8.58
N GLU A 58 -51.19 1.51 9.36
CA GLU A 58 -52.23 2.55 9.40
C GLU A 58 -52.48 3.11 7.99
N PRO A 59 -53.74 3.45 7.64
CA PRO A 59 -54.14 3.77 6.27
C PRO A 59 -53.48 5.04 5.72
N ASN A 60 -52.99 5.93 6.57
CA ASN A 60 -52.25 7.13 6.19
C ASN A 60 -50.73 6.91 6.10
N VAL A 61 -50.21 5.67 6.22
CA VAL A 61 -48.79 5.36 5.95
C VAL A 61 -48.57 5.07 4.47
N GLN A 62 -47.71 5.86 3.85
CA GLN A 62 -47.22 5.68 2.49
C GLN A 62 -45.83 5.04 2.51
N VAL A 63 -45.73 3.85 1.90
CA VAL A 63 -44.46 3.12 1.79
C VAL A 63 -43.76 3.52 0.49
N CYS A 64 -42.49 3.92 0.59
CA CYS A 64 -41.60 4.09 -0.55
C CYS A 64 -40.44 3.09 -0.48
N ILE A 65 -40.30 2.21 -1.47
CA ILE A 65 -39.22 1.21 -1.46
C ILE A 65 -38.01 1.78 -2.19
N VAL A 66 -36.89 1.94 -1.47
CA VAL A 66 -35.61 2.33 -2.07
C VAL A 66 -34.95 1.08 -2.67
N GLY A 67 -34.77 1.06 -3.99
CA GLY A 67 -34.34 -0.13 -4.73
C GLY A 67 -35.46 -1.16 -4.88
N GLY A 68 -36.68 -0.70 -5.18
CA GLY A 68 -37.89 -1.51 -5.39
C GLY A 68 -37.95 -2.20 -6.75
N ARG A 69 -37.06 -1.85 -7.68
CA ARG A 69 -36.76 -2.50 -8.97
C ARG A 69 -35.28 -2.73 -9.19
N ARG A 70 -34.43 -1.79 -8.74
CA ARG A 70 -32.97 -1.75 -8.99
C ARG A 70 -32.67 -1.76 -10.49
N PRO A 71 -32.40 -0.60 -11.13
CA PRO A 71 -32.31 -0.50 -12.60
C PRO A 71 -31.17 -1.34 -13.21
N THR A 72 -30.19 -1.77 -12.41
CA THR A 72 -29.09 -2.65 -12.82
C THR A 72 -29.27 -4.12 -12.46
N ALA A 73 -30.45 -4.53 -11.96
CA ALA A 73 -30.73 -5.91 -11.56
C ALA A 73 -31.17 -6.77 -12.76
N ASP A 74 -30.20 -7.12 -13.59
CA ASP A 74 -30.37 -7.87 -14.83
C ASP A 74 -30.45 -9.39 -14.61
N LYS A 75 -30.08 -9.90 -13.43
CA LYS A 75 -30.08 -11.34 -13.14
C LYS A 75 -31.42 -11.88 -12.61
N PRO A 76 -31.85 -13.10 -12.98
CA PRO A 76 -33.13 -13.68 -12.53
C PRO A 76 -33.30 -13.74 -11.00
N GLU A 77 -32.24 -14.08 -10.27
CA GLU A 77 -32.23 -14.16 -8.81
C GLU A 77 -32.46 -12.79 -8.16
N GLU A 78 -31.77 -11.75 -8.63
CA GLU A 78 -31.91 -10.37 -8.15
C GLU A 78 -33.36 -9.89 -8.38
N ARG A 79 -33.91 -10.14 -9.57
CA ARG A 79 -35.31 -9.81 -9.92
C ARG A 79 -36.31 -10.60 -9.06
N GLY A 80 -35.98 -11.84 -8.69
CA GLY A 80 -36.76 -12.67 -7.79
C GLY A 80 -36.88 -12.08 -6.39
N GLU A 81 -35.77 -11.71 -5.78
CA GLU A 81 -35.72 -11.07 -4.46
C GLU A 81 -36.54 -9.77 -4.43
N ILE A 82 -36.40 -8.96 -5.48
CA ILE A 82 -37.08 -7.67 -5.58
C ILE A 82 -38.61 -7.86 -5.73
N ARG A 83 -39.05 -8.87 -6.49
CA ARG A 83 -40.47 -9.25 -6.54
C ARG A 83 -41.00 -9.65 -5.16
N GLN A 84 -40.25 -10.47 -4.42
CA GLN A 84 -40.65 -10.88 -3.07
C GLN A 84 -40.73 -9.69 -2.11
N LEU A 85 -39.76 -8.77 -2.17
CA LEU A 85 -39.77 -7.54 -1.39
C LEU A 85 -41.02 -6.71 -1.66
N ARG A 86 -41.36 -6.48 -2.94
CA ARG A 86 -42.59 -5.74 -3.31
C ARG A 86 -43.85 -6.47 -2.83
N ALA A 87 -43.92 -7.79 -3.00
CA ALA A 87 -45.07 -8.59 -2.55
C ALA A 87 -45.25 -8.53 -1.03
N GLY A 88 -44.17 -8.63 -0.27
CA GLY A 88 -44.18 -8.49 1.19
C GLY A 88 -44.70 -7.12 1.63
N TRP A 89 -44.28 -6.04 0.97
CA TRP A 89 -44.78 -4.70 1.26
C TRP A 89 -46.25 -4.51 0.88
N ARG A 90 -46.70 -5.06 -0.27
CA ARG A 90 -48.12 -5.04 -0.67
C ARG A 90 -49.02 -5.72 0.37
N ALA A 91 -48.54 -6.76 1.05
CA ALA A 91 -49.31 -7.38 2.13
C ALA A 91 -49.54 -6.41 3.30
N LYS A 92 -48.55 -5.57 3.63
CA LYS A 92 -48.60 -4.67 4.80
C LYS A 92 -49.39 -3.38 4.61
N THR A 93 -49.60 -2.91 3.37
CA THR A 93 -50.30 -1.62 3.13
C THR A 93 -51.48 -1.77 2.18
N SER A 94 -52.44 -0.86 2.27
CA SER A 94 -53.54 -0.72 1.30
C SER A 94 -53.30 0.42 0.31
N ASN A 95 -52.25 1.22 0.53
CA ASN A 95 -51.83 2.25 -0.41
C ASN A 95 -51.02 1.63 -1.56
N PRO A 96 -51.07 2.20 -2.77
CA PRO A 96 -50.09 1.88 -3.82
C PRO A 96 -48.66 2.10 -3.30
N LEU A 97 -47.71 1.30 -3.73
CA LEU A 97 -46.31 1.50 -3.37
C LEU A 97 -45.75 2.75 -4.07
N LEU A 98 -44.79 3.40 -3.45
CA LEU A 98 -43.86 4.30 -4.14
C LEU A 98 -42.52 3.58 -4.32
N ILE A 99 -41.81 3.91 -5.37
CA ILE A 99 -40.50 3.33 -5.64
C ILE A 99 -39.50 4.46 -5.83
N PHE A 100 -38.32 4.30 -5.23
CA PHE A 100 -37.22 5.23 -5.36
C PHE A 100 -36.02 4.46 -5.88
N GLU A 101 -35.47 4.86 -7.02
CA GLU A 101 -34.34 4.18 -7.65
C GLU A 101 -33.09 5.05 -7.66
N ASN A 102 -31.95 4.41 -7.39
CA ASN A 102 -30.64 5.00 -7.63
C ASN A 102 -30.14 4.48 -8.97
N TYR A 103 -30.00 5.38 -9.93
CA TYR A 103 -29.30 5.06 -11.17
C TYR A 103 -27.79 5.20 -10.95
N PRO A 104 -26.96 4.61 -11.82
CA PRO A 104 -25.52 4.69 -11.64
C PRO A 104 -25.00 6.13 -11.54
N PHE A 105 -24.21 6.41 -10.51
CA PHE A 105 -23.78 7.76 -10.14
C PHE A 105 -22.56 8.21 -10.95
N THR A 106 -22.81 8.85 -12.08
CA THR A 106 -21.76 9.39 -12.97
C THR A 106 -20.88 10.46 -12.30
N ASP A 107 -21.40 11.24 -11.35
CA ASP A 107 -20.59 12.19 -10.55
C ASP A 107 -19.60 11.53 -9.59
N ARG A 108 -19.81 10.24 -9.29
CA ARG A 108 -18.96 9.41 -8.42
C ARG A 108 -18.10 8.45 -9.24
N GLY A 109 -17.83 8.79 -10.50
CA GLY A 109 -16.90 8.07 -11.36
C GLY A 109 -17.48 6.81 -12.02
N TRP A 110 -18.80 6.66 -12.09
CA TRP A 110 -19.39 5.57 -12.87
C TRP A 110 -19.12 5.75 -14.36
N TYR A 111 -18.50 4.75 -15.00
CA TYR A 111 -18.09 4.81 -16.40
C TYR A 111 -18.52 3.59 -17.24
N LEU A 112 -19.09 2.56 -16.61
CA LEU A 112 -19.53 1.36 -17.33
C LEU A 112 -20.83 1.67 -18.10
N PRO A 113 -20.94 1.30 -19.39
CA PRO A 113 -22.11 1.62 -20.21
C PRO A 113 -23.28 0.68 -19.90
N ALA A 114 -23.85 0.77 -18.71
CA ALA A 114 -25.03 0.01 -18.29
C ALA A 114 -26.33 0.57 -18.93
N TYR A 115 -26.44 0.47 -20.25
CA TYR A 115 -27.67 0.77 -21.00
C TYR A 115 -28.58 -0.46 -20.98
N LEU A 116 -29.64 -0.44 -20.18
CA LEU A 116 -30.42 -1.64 -19.82
C LEU A 116 -31.91 -1.53 -20.20
N PRO A 117 -32.27 -1.40 -21.49
CA PRO A 117 -33.66 -1.21 -21.91
C PRO A 117 -34.59 -2.32 -21.40
N HIS A 118 -34.19 -3.59 -21.48
CA HIS A 118 -35.07 -4.70 -21.06
C HIS A 118 -35.22 -4.72 -19.54
N THR A 119 -34.12 -4.57 -18.80
CA THR A 119 -34.17 -4.55 -17.33
C THR A 119 -35.01 -3.39 -16.81
N ILE A 120 -34.85 -2.18 -17.35
CA ILE A 120 -35.66 -1.02 -16.96
C ILE A 120 -37.12 -1.23 -17.37
N GLY A 121 -37.37 -1.62 -18.62
CA GLY A 121 -38.71 -1.75 -19.17
C GLY A 121 -39.56 -2.81 -18.48
N GLU A 122 -39.03 -4.03 -18.39
CA GLU A 122 -39.74 -5.16 -17.75
C GLU A 122 -39.99 -4.90 -16.27
N SER A 123 -39.01 -4.31 -15.58
CA SER A 123 -39.18 -4.00 -14.17
C SER A 123 -40.24 -2.91 -13.94
N ILE A 124 -40.31 -1.89 -14.79
CA ILE A 124 -41.37 -0.86 -14.71
C ILE A 124 -42.74 -1.48 -14.95
N ASN A 125 -42.89 -2.25 -16.03
CA ASN A 125 -44.13 -2.98 -16.32
C ASN A 125 -44.57 -3.86 -15.15
N ALA A 126 -43.65 -4.58 -14.49
CA ALA A 126 -43.93 -5.41 -13.32
C ALA A 126 -44.46 -4.64 -12.09
N THR A 127 -44.38 -3.30 -12.10
CA THR A 127 -44.87 -2.44 -11.02
C THR A 127 -46.15 -1.68 -11.37
N LYS A 128 -46.50 -1.60 -12.65
CA LYS A 128 -47.74 -0.97 -13.10
C LYS A 128 -48.96 -1.67 -12.47
N GLY A 129 -49.95 -0.88 -12.07
CA GLY A 129 -51.12 -1.36 -11.32
C GLY A 129 -50.89 -1.56 -9.81
N SER A 130 -49.67 -1.43 -9.31
CA SER A 130 -49.36 -1.57 -7.88
C SER A 130 -48.54 -0.44 -7.27
N SER A 131 -47.84 0.30 -8.12
CA SER A 131 -47.07 1.48 -7.77
C SER A 131 -47.80 2.72 -8.24
N GLN A 132 -47.72 3.80 -7.48
CA GLN A 132 -48.20 5.12 -7.92
C GLN A 132 -47.24 5.79 -8.91
N GLY A 133 -46.00 5.30 -8.99
CA GLY A 133 -44.95 5.85 -9.85
C GLY A 133 -43.57 5.58 -9.25
N GLU A 134 -42.60 6.38 -9.67
CA GLU A 134 -41.27 6.36 -9.05
C GLU A 134 -40.64 7.73 -8.99
N ASP A 135 -39.66 7.83 -8.10
CA ASP A 135 -38.63 8.85 -8.08
C ASP A 135 -37.31 8.22 -8.52
N ILE A 136 -36.51 8.95 -9.30
CA ILE A 136 -35.19 8.50 -9.74
C ILE A 136 -34.14 9.48 -9.24
N TRP A 137 -33.17 8.96 -8.50
CA TRP A 137 -31.99 9.72 -8.14
C TRP A 137 -30.91 9.51 -9.18
N LEU A 138 -30.56 10.62 -9.83
CA LEU A 138 -29.37 10.77 -10.65
C LEU A 138 -28.33 11.53 -9.83
N SER A 139 -27.07 11.35 -10.20
CA SER A 139 -26.02 12.27 -9.80
C SER A 139 -26.17 13.64 -10.47
N VAL A 140 -27.12 14.46 -10.02
CA VAL A 140 -27.38 15.79 -10.58
C VAL A 140 -26.39 16.80 -10.01
N ARG A 141 -25.24 16.93 -10.68
CA ARG A 141 -24.34 18.06 -10.49
C ARG A 141 -25.00 19.34 -11.03
N GLN A 142 -24.47 20.51 -10.67
CA GLN A 142 -24.95 21.81 -11.20
C GLN A 142 -24.76 21.92 -12.73
N ASP A 143 -23.85 21.13 -13.31
CA ASP A 143 -23.49 21.05 -14.73
C ASP A 143 -24.05 19.78 -15.41
N PHE A 144 -25.14 19.20 -14.88
CA PHE A 144 -25.74 17.95 -15.39
C PHE A 144 -26.17 17.99 -16.86
N ASP A 145 -26.42 19.18 -17.41
CA ASP A 145 -26.75 19.39 -18.83
C ASP A 145 -25.55 19.17 -19.77
N THR A 146 -24.33 19.14 -19.22
CA THR A 146 -23.09 18.95 -19.97
C THR A 146 -22.30 17.71 -19.53
N VAL A 147 -22.29 17.37 -18.24
CA VAL A 147 -21.48 16.25 -17.69
C VAL A 147 -22.29 14.95 -17.59
N GLY A 148 -21.76 13.87 -18.15
CA GLY A 148 -22.35 12.52 -18.05
C GLY A 148 -23.68 12.34 -18.82
N ILE A 149 -24.10 13.36 -19.57
CA ILE A 149 -25.40 13.38 -20.25
C ILE A 149 -25.54 12.29 -21.32
N GLY A 150 -24.43 11.86 -21.93
CA GLY A 150 -24.42 10.75 -22.90
C GLY A 150 -24.98 9.45 -22.34
N PHE A 151 -24.72 9.17 -21.06
CA PHE A 151 -25.27 8.03 -20.34
C PHE A 151 -26.65 8.34 -19.74
N ASN A 152 -26.75 9.44 -18.99
CA ASN A 152 -27.94 9.75 -18.19
C ASN A 152 -29.18 10.06 -19.05
N HIS A 153 -29.02 10.61 -20.25
CA HIS A 153 -30.15 10.93 -21.14
C HIS A 153 -31.03 9.70 -21.42
N PHE A 154 -30.42 8.56 -21.79
CA PHE A 154 -31.15 7.34 -22.05
C PHE A 154 -31.92 6.88 -20.81
N GLN A 155 -31.25 6.88 -19.65
CA GLN A 155 -31.84 6.44 -18.40
C GLN A 155 -33.12 7.20 -18.07
N VAL A 156 -33.09 8.53 -18.20
CA VAL A 156 -34.24 9.40 -17.92
C VAL A 156 -35.33 9.25 -18.99
N TRP A 157 -34.96 9.36 -20.26
CA TRP A 157 -35.92 9.33 -21.36
C TRP A 157 -36.66 7.99 -21.40
N PHE A 158 -35.93 6.88 -21.34
CA PHE A 158 -36.50 5.54 -21.48
C PHE A 158 -37.44 5.22 -20.33
N THR A 159 -37.02 5.56 -19.11
CA THR A 159 -37.82 5.42 -17.89
C THR A 159 -39.13 6.22 -17.98
N ALA A 160 -39.06 7.51 -18.32
CA ALA A 160 -40.26 8.34 -18.45
C ALA A 160 -41.24 7.78 -19.51
N ARG A 161 -40.73 7.37 -20.67
CA ARG A 161 -41.52 6.80 -21.76
C ARG A 161 -42.13 5.44 -21.41
N MET A 162 -41.46 4.65 -20.60
CA MET A 162 -42.00 3.40 -20.06
C MET A 162 -43.23 3.63 -19.17
N TYR A 163 -43.26 4.71 -18.37
CA TYR A 163 -44.43 5.07 -17.58
C TYR A 163 -45.59 5.64 -18.38
N TRP A 164 -45.32 6.40 -19.43
CA TRP A 164 -46.38 7.00 -20.26
C TRP A 164 -47.10 5.99 -21.17
N GLY A 165 -46.53 4.82 -21.40
CA GLY A 165 -47.09 3.77 -22.26
C GLY A 165 -48.28 2.99 -21.71
N GLY A 166 -49.09 3.57 -20.82
CA GLY A 166 -50.28 2.90 -20.26
C GLY A 166 -49.95 1.69 -19.37
N PRO A 167 -50.90 0.74 -19.19
CA PRO A 167 -50.78 -0.36 -18.22
C PRO A 167 -49.67 -1.37 -18.55
N GLU A 168 -49.29 -1.49 -19.82
CA GLU A 168 -48.19 -2.32 -20.29
C GLU A 168 -47.60 -1.66 -21.53
N GLN A 169 -46.29 -1.40 -21.52
CA GLN A 169 -45.58 -0.76 -22.64
C GLN A 169 -44.68 -1.81 -23.30
N ASP A 170 -44.69 -1.84 -24.63
CA ASP A 170 -43.80 -2.71 -25.41
C ASP A 170 -42.36 -2.18 -25.34
N VAL A 171 -41.49 -2.94 -24.67
CA VAL A 171 -40.11 -2.55 -24.37
C VAL A 171 -39.27 -2.54 -25.64
N ASP A 172 -39.43 -3.55 -26.49
CA ASP A 172 -38.68 -3.69 -27.74
C ASP A 172 -39.08 -2.59 -28.72
N ALA A 173 -40.39 -2.34 -28.88
CA ALA A 173 -40.87 -1.29 -29.76
C ALA A 173 -40.41 0.10 -29.31
N LEU A 174 -40.40 0.38 -28.01
CA LEU A 174 -39.91 1.65 -27.46
C LEU A 174 -38.39 1.80 -27.63
N PHE A 175 -37.63 0.72 -27.44
CA PHE A 175 -36.19 0.72 -27.64
C PHE A 175 -35.82 0.94 -29.11
N ASP A 176 -36.56 0.33 -30.03
CA ASP A 176 -36.43 0.58 -31.47
C ASP A 176 -36.81 2.01 -31.86
N GLU A 177 -37.89 2.54 -31.27
CA GLU A 177 -38.26 3.95 -31.45
C GLU A 177 -37.13 4.88 -30.99
N TYR A 178 -36.55 4.63 -29.82
CA TYR A 178 -35.44 5.43 -29.29
C TYR A 178 -34.24 5.42 -30.23
N CYS A 179 -33.78 4.23 -30.63
CA CYS A 179 -32.62 4.12 -31.50
C CYS A 179 -32.84 4.86 -32.83
N ARG A 180 -34.03 4.69 -33.43
CA ARG A 180 -34.39 5.32 -34.70
C ARG A 180 -34.48 6.84 -34.61
N LEU A 181 -35.16 7.37 -33.57
CA LEU A 181 -35.38 8.82 -33.43
C LEU A 181 -34.13 9.55 -32.92
N PHE A 182 -33.38 8.94 -32.02
CA PHE A 182 -32.26 9.61 -31.37
C PHE A 182 -30.96 9.50 -32.19
N TYR A 183 -30.71 8.38 -32.87
CA TYR A 183 -29.46 8.14 -33.60
C TYR A 183 -29.60 8.09 -35.14
N GLY A 184 -30.82 8.06 -35.68
CA GLY A 184 -31.07 8.22 -37.11
C GLY A 184 -30.34 7.16 -37.97
N PRO A 185 -29.44 7.55 -38.90
CA PRO A 185 -28.70 6.60 -39.74
C PRO A 185 -27.87 5.56 -38.97
N ALA A 186 -27.47 5.85 -37.73
CA ALA A 186 -26.73 4.92 -36.87
C ALA A 186 -27.64 3.99 -36.06
N SER A 187 -28.96 4.00 -36.29
CA SER A 187 -29.93 3.25 -35.48
C SER A 187 -29.61 1.74 -35.37
N PRO A 188 -29.30 1.02 -36.46
CA PRO A 188 -28.99 -0.42 -36.36
C PRO A 188 -27.74 -0.69 -35.50
N GLU A 189 -26.69 0.09 -35.69
CA GLU A 189 -25.43 -0.04 -34.96
C GLU A 189 -25.56 0.37 -33.50
N MET A 190 -26.32 1.42 -33.21
CA MET A 190 -26.60 1.82 -31.82
C MET A 190 -27.47 0.82 -31.09
N LYS A 191 -28.43 0.18 -31.77
CA LYS A 191 -29.17 -0.94 -31.19
C LYS A 191 -28.21 -2.08 -30.83
N ALA A 192 -27.29 -2.44 -31.73
CA ALA A 192 -26.28 -3.47 -31.46
C ALA A 192 -25.35 -3.11 -30.28
N PHE A 193 -24.89 -1.86 -30.20
CA PHE A 193 -24.09 -1.34 -29.08
C PHE A 193 -24.86 -1.44 -27.74
N PHE A 194 -26.11 -0.99 -27.68
CA PHE A 194 -26.94 -1.06 -26.47
C PHE A 194 -27.22 -2.51 -26.04
N THR A 195 -27.52 -3.40 -27.00
CA THR A 195 -27.72 -4.83 -26.72
C THR A 195 -26.44 -5.46 -26.15
N ASP A 196 -25.27 -5.10 -26.68
CA ASP A 196 -24.00 -5.62 -26.17
C ASP A 196 -23.67 -5.09 -24.78
N CYS A 197 -23.96 -3.81 -24.54
CA CYS A 197 -23.88 -3.18 -23.23
C CYS A 197 -24.74 -3.93 -22.20
N GLU A 198 -26.03 -4.15 -22.48
CA GLU A 198 -26.92 -4.84 -21.56
C GLU A 198 -26.44 -6.25 -21.23
N ALA A 199 -25.86 -6.95 -22.20
CA ALA A 199 -25.38 -8.31 -22.01
C ALA A 199 -24.03 -8.43 -21.29
N ASN A 200 -23.17 -7.40 -21.30
CA ASN A 200 -21.76 -7.55 -20.88
C ASN A 200 -21.19 -6.42 -20.01
N TRP A 201 -21.96 -5.39 -19.64
CA TRP A 201 -21.41 -4.19 -18.98
C TRP A 201 -20.63 -4.50 -17.68
N ARG A 202 -20.97 -5.57 -16.95
CA ARG A 202 -20.25 -5.97 -15.73
C ARG A 202 -18.91 -6.62 -16.07
N GLU A 203 -18.90 -7.49 -17.08
CA GLU A 203 -17.74 -8.25 -17.53
C GLU A 203 -16.70 -7.32 -18.16
N MET A 204 -17.12 -6.21 -18.78
CA MET A 204 -16.22 -5.15 -19.30
C MET A 204 -15.28 -4.56 -18.25
N GLU A 205 -15.60 -4.66 -16.96
CA GLU A 205 -14.73 -4.26 -15.84
C GLU A 205 -13.51 -5.19 -15.70
N LYS A 206 -13.54 -6.39 -16.26
CA LYS A 206 -12.53 -7.44 -16.02
C LYS A 206 -11.99 -8.07 -17.30
N GLU A 207 -12.78 -8.08 -18.36
CA GLU A 207 -12.49 -8.74 -19.62
C GLU A 207 -12.25 -7.70 -20.72
N LYS A 208 -11.00 -7.59 -21.15
CA LYS A 208 -10.58 -6.62 -22.18
C LYS A 208 -11.38 -6.83 -23.47
N GLU A 209 -11.57 -8.08 -23.87
CA GLU A 209 -12.24 -8.45 -25.11
C GLU A 209 -13.68 -7.94 -25.16
N LYS A 210 -14.36 -7.92 -24.00
CA LYS A 210 -15.73 -7.37 -23.88
C LYS A 210 -15.74 -5.85 -23.98
N ALA A 211 -14.79 -5.19 -23.31
CA ALA A 211 -14.65 -3.74 -23.38
C ALA A 211 -14.30 -3.28 -24.80
N ASP A 212 -13.35 -3.96 -25.47
CA ASP A 212 -12.95 -3.66 -26.85
C ASP A 212 -14.11 -3.84 -27.83
N ARG A 213 -14.83 -4.96 -27.75
CA ARG A 213 -16.00 -5.21 -28.61
C ARG A 213 -17.07 -4.13 -28.45
N CYS A 214 -17.35 -3.70 -27.22
CA CYS A 214 -18.28 -2.61 -26.94
C CYS A 214 -17.84 -1.30 -27.62
N LEU A 215 -16.56 -0.96 -27.50
CA LEU A 215 -15.96 0.23 -28.12
C LEU A 215 -15.95 0.15 -29.66
N GLU A 216 -15.72 -1.03 -30.24
CA GLU A 216 -15.80 -1.28 -31.68
C GLU A 216 -17.22 -1.10 -32.23
N LEU A 217 -18.23 -1.63 -31.53
CA LEU A 217 -19.63 -1.44 -31.90
C LEU A 217 -20.02 0.04 -31.88
N PHE A 218 -19.56 0.79 -30.87
CA PHE A 218 -19.79 2.22 -30.80
C PHE A 218 -19.07 2.98 -31.93
N ALA A 219 -17.83 2.61 -32.25
CA ALA A 219 -17.09 3.21 -33.36
C ALA A 219 -17.79 2.97 -34.72
N ALA A 220 -18.36 1.77 -34.93
CA ALA A 220 -19.15 1.45 -36.11
C ALA A 220 -20.40 2.33 -36.22
N ALA A 221 -21.08 2.62 -35.11
CA ALA A 221 -22.21 3.54 -35.07
C ALA A 221 -21.80 4.98 -35.42
N ARG A 222 -20.69 5.47 -34.85
CA ARG A 222 -20.16 6.81 -35.14
C ARG A 222 -19.88 7.01 -36.63
N ALA A 223 -19.33 5.98 -37.29
CA ALA A 223 -19.03 5.99 -38.72
C ALA A 223 -20.27 6.13 -39.64
N LYS A 224 -21.49 5.94 -39.13
CA LYS A 224 -22.74 6.13 -39.90
C LYS A 224 -23.24 7.56 -39.95
N THR A 225 -22.60 8.48 -39.23
CA THR A 225 -23.07 9.86 -39.11
C THR A 225 -21.94 10.84 -39.37
N ALA A 226 -22.24 11.96 -40.01
CA ALA A 226 -21.30 13.08 -40.08
C ALA A 226 -21.22 13.77 -38.71
N ALA A 227 -20.03 14.19 -38.28
CA ALA A 227 -19.78 14.70 -36.92
C ALA A 227 -20.60 15.95 -36.58
N GLU A 228 -20.79 16.83 -37.57
CA GLU A 228 -21.55 18.07 -37.50
C GLU A 228 -23.08 17.86 -37.53
N SER A 229 -23.55 16.67 -37.92
CA SER A 229 -24.97 16.35 -37.92
C SER A 229 -25.53 16.31 -36.49
N VAL A 230 -26.86 16.44 -36.35
CA VAL A 230 -27.51 16.30 -35.03
C VAL A 230 -27.23 14.93 -34.40
N TYR A 231 -27.16 13.87 -35.21
CA TYR A 231 -26.86 12.51 -34.75
C TYR A 231 -25.40 12.35 -34.33
N GLY A 232 -24.47 12.92 -35.12
CA GLY A 232 -23.04 12.94 -34.79
C GLY A 232 -22.76 13.66 -33.47
N ARG A 233 -23.40 14.81 -33.24
CA ARG A 233 -23.32 15.53 -31.95
C ARG A 233 -23.87 14.75 -30.77
N ARG A 234 -24.97 13.99 -30.96
CA ARG A 234 -25.51 13.10 -29.91
C ARG A 234 -24.57 11.94 -29.60
N LEU A 235 -23.95 11.33 -30.61
CA LEU A 235 -22.95 10.28 -30.42
C LEU A 235 -21.71 10.82 -29.72
N ALA A 236 -21.29 12.07 -29.97
CA ALA A 236 -20.18 12.69 -29.25
C ALA A 236 -20.38 12.74 -27.72
N LEU A 237 -21.64 12.86 -27.24
CA LEU A 237 -21.94 12.82 -25.81
C LEU A 237 -21.67 11.43 -25.20
N ILE A 238 -21.98 10.35 -25.94
CA ILE A 238 -21.66 8.98 -25.51
C ILE A 238 -20.16 8.73 -25.60
N ASP A 239 -19.52 9.26 -26.66
CA ASP A 239 -18.08 9.14 -26.87
C ASP A 239 -17.27 9.70 -25.68
N ASP A 240 -17.72 10.83 -25.14
CA ASP A 240 -17.15 11.43 -23.93
C ASP A 240 -17.34 10.53 -22.70
N PHE A 241 -18.54 10.00 -22.48
CA PHE A 241 -18.80 9.07 -21.38
C PHE A 241 -17.93 7.79 -21.46
N LEU A 242 -17.65 7.30 -22.66
CA LEU A 242 -16.87 6.08 -22.88
C LEU A 242 -15.35 6.25 -22.65
N LYS A 243 -14.85 7.45 -22.33
CA LYS A 243 -13.44 7.67 -21.96
C LYS A 243 -12.98 6.76 -20.83
N GLY A 244 -13.79 6.56 -19.79
CA GLY A 244 -13.46 5.65 -18.68
C GLY A 244 -13.35 4.19 -19.12
N LEU A 245 -14.23 3.73 -20.02
CA LEU A 245 -14.17 2.36 -20.55
C LEU A 245 -12.94 2.14 -21.43
N ARG A 246 -12.54 3.13 -22.24
CA ARG A 246 -11.28 3.08 -23.00
C ARG A 246 -10.09 2.95 -22.09
N ASN A 247 -10.02 3.79 -21.05
CA ASN A 247 -8.97 3.70 -20.06
C ASN A 247 -8.94 2.33 -19.38
N LYS A 248 -10.11 1.78 -19.02
CA LYS A 248 -10.21 0.43 -18.46
C LYS A 248 -9.64 -0.62 -19.41
N SER A 249 -10.06 -0.58 -20.68
CA SER A 249 -9.58 -1.54 -21.68
C SER A 249 -8.07 -1.48 -21.87
N GLU A 250 -7.49 -0.28 -21.87
CA GLU A 250 -6.03 -0.13 -21.91
C GLU A 250 -5.37 -0.72 -20.67
N GLN A 251 -5.89 -0.47 -19.47
CA GLN A 251 -5.38 -1.03 -18.22
C GLN A 251 -5.45 -2.56 -18.21
N LEU A 252 -6.55 -3.15 -18.64
CA LEU A 252 -6.71 -4.61 -18.74
C LEU A 252 -5.71 -5.23 -19.74
N GLY A 253 -5.25 -4.46 -20.73
CA GLY A 253 -4.20 -4.88 -21.65
C GLY A 253 -2.77 -4.80 -21.09
N ARG A 254 -2.56 -4.08 -19.99
CA ARG A 254 -1.24 -3.86 -19.37
C ARG A 254 -0.95 -4.94 -18.33
N LYS A 255 -0.09 -5.89 -18.69
CA LYS A 255 0.34 -7.01 -17.82
C LYS A 255 1.30 -6.56 -16.72
N ARG A 256 0.80 -6.27 -15.52
CA ARG A 256 1.61 -5.85 -14.36
C ARG A 256 1.91 -7.04 -13.44
N GLY A 257 3.16 -7.15 -12.99
CA GLY A 257 3.53 -8.08 -11.92
C GLY A 257 3.12 -7.55 -10.54
N PRO A 258 3.49 -8.25 -9.45
CA PRO A 258 3.21 -7.78 -8.10
C PRO A 258 3.99 -6.49 -7.78
N VAL A 259 3.26 -5.38 -7.68
CA VAL A 259 3.75 -4.05 -7.29
C VAL A 259 3.16 -3.62 -5.94
N PRO A 260 3.82 -2.69 -5.22
CA PRO A 260 3.25 -2.07 -4.02
C PRO A 260 1.94 -1.34 -4.33
N VAL A 261 1.15 -1.12 -3.28
CA VAL A 261 -0.12 -0.42 -3.36
C VAL A 261 -0.11 0.74 -2.37
N THR A 262 -0.39 1.94 -2.87
CA THR A 262 -0.58 3.16 -2.06
C THR A 262 -2.03 3.59 -2.17
N ARG A 263 -2.72 3.61 -1.03
CA ARG A 263 -4.15 3.93 -0.96
C ARG A 263 -4.37 5.23 -0.20
N LEU A 264 -4.97 6.20 -0.87
CA LEU A 264 -5.43 7.45 -0.27
C LEU A 264 -6.60 7.18 0.68
N VAL A 265 -6.61 7.87 1.83
CA VAL A 265 -7.62 7.69 2.87
C VAL A 265 -7.94 9.03 3.52
N GLY A 266 -9.15 9.51 3.32
CA GLY A 266 -9.59 10.80 3.82
C GLY A 266 -9.04 11.97 3.00
N ASP A 267 -9.50 13.17 3.33
CA ASP A 267 -9.03 14.41 2.69
C ASP A 267 -7.81 14.95 3.45
N ALA A 268 -6.78 15.32 2.70
CA ALA A 268 -5.53 15.86 3.22
C ALA A 268 -5.64 17.37 3.49
N LYS A 269 -6.46 17.74 4.49
CA LYS A 269 -6.77 19.13 4.81
C LYS A 269 -5.63 19.84 5.53
N ASP A 270 -5.60 21.17 5.36
CA ASP A 270 -4.76 22.10 6.12
C ASP A 270 -3.25 21.81 6.01
N ILE A 271 -2.81 21.26 4.88
CA ILE A 271 -1.38 21.09 4.57
C ILE A 271 -0.79 22.46 4.21
N VAL A 272 0.34 22.80 4.82
CA VAL A 272 1.12 23.99 4.50
C VAL A 272 2.45 23.52 3.92
N VAL A 273 2.70 23.79 2.63
CA VAL A 273 3.93 23.36 1.95
C VAL A 273 5.12 24.18 2.45
N ASP A 274 5.76 23.73 3.53
CA ASP A 274 6.92 24.40 4.17
C ASP A 274 8.10 23.45 4.48
N GLY A 275 7.93 22.16 4.18
CA GLY A 275 8.96 21.15 4.28
C GLY A 275 9.12 20.55 5.69
N LYS A 276 8.36 20.97 6.71
CA LYS A 276 8.54 20.47 8.10
C LYS A 276 7.91 19.10 8.35
N LEU A 277 6.88 18.77 7.59
CA LEU A 277 6.08 17.54 7.74
C LEU A 277 5.39 17.43 9.11
N ASP A 278 5.18 18.54 9.81
CA ASP A 278 4.59 18.63 11.15
C ASP A 278 3.07 18.87 11.15
N ASP A 279 2.47 19.07 9.97
CA ASP A 279 1.01 19.18 9.82
C ASP A 279 0.27 17.99 10.44
N ALA A 280 -0.92 18.29 10.99
CA ALA A 280 -1.76 17.30 11.66
C ALA A 280 -2.11 16.11 10.74
N TYR A 281 -2.27 16.34 9.43
CA TYR A 281 -2.49 15.26 8.47
C TYR A 281 -1.28 14.34 8.37
N TRP A 282 -0.06 14.88 8.28
CA TRP A 282 1.15 14.06 8.21
C TRP A 282 1.39 13.27 9.49
N GLN A 283 1.18 13.88 10.65
CA GLN A 283 1.36 13.20 11.94
C GLN A 283 0.37 12.04 12.12
N ASN A 284 -0.81 12.12 11.50
CA ASN A 284 -1.86 11.10 11.58
C ASN A 284 -2.12 10.37 10.24
N CYS A 285 -1.15 10.42 9.33
CA CYS A 285 -1.32 9.89 7.98
C CYS A 285 -1.62 8.37 8.04
N PRO A 286 -2.70 7.90 7.41
CA PRO A 286 -3.03 6.48 7.40
C PRO A 286 -1.89 5.62 6.84
N VAL A 287 -1.59 4.50 7.49
CA VAL A 287 -0.49 3.60 7.08
C VAL A 287 -0.63 3.14 5.61
N ALA A 288 -1.85 3.04 5.10
CA ALA A 288 -2.10 2.66 3.71
C ALA A 288 -1.67 3.73 2.68
N ALA A 289 -1.49 4.98 3.13
CA ALA A 289 -1.02 6.12 2.33
C ALA A 289 0.44 6.50 2.66
N ALA A 290 1.17 5.63 3.37
CA ALA A 290 2.56 5.85 3.77
C ALA A 290 3.42 4.62 3.45
N GLY A 291 4.72 4.83 3.26
CA GLY A 291 5.63 3.73 2.95
C GLY A 291 7.10 4.08 3.06
N LYS A 292 7.95 3.11 2.72
CA LYS A 292 9.40 3.24 2.69
C LYS A 292 9.94 2.78 1.36
N LEU A 293 10.99 3.43 0.89
CA LEU A 293 11.66 3.04 -0.35
C LEU A 293 12.60 1.84 -0.11
N ARG A 294 12.88 1.10 -1.18
CA ARG A 294 13.80 -0.05 -1.22
C ARG A 294 14.82 0.16 -2.32
N GLU A 295 16.01 -0.41 -2.18
CA GLU A 295 17.05 -0.34 -3.21
C GLU A 295 16.48 -0.85 -4.56
N LEU A 296 16.80 -0.13 -5.62
CA LEU A 296 16.11 -0.20 -6.91
C LEU A 296 16.25 -1.56 -7.62
N GLN A 297 17.40 -2.22 -7.51
CA GLN A 297 17.76 -3.40 -8.29
C GLN A 297 17.45 -4.71 -7.58
N THR A 298 17.68 -4.78 -6.27
CA THR A 298 17.57 -6.01 -5.47
C THR A 298 16.45 -5.93 -4.43
N GLY A 299 15.94 -4.73 -4.14
CA GLY A 299 14.88 -4.52 -3.17
C GLY A 299 15.34 -4.57 -1.72
N ARG A 300 16.66 -4.67 -1.48
CA ARG A 300 17.24 -4.62 -0.12
C ARG A 300 16.99 -3.25 0.55
N PRO A 301 17.06 -3.14 1.88
CA PRO A 301 17.05 -1.85 2.54
C PRO A 301 18.21 -0.97 2.02
N PRO A 302 17.96 0.31 1.68
CA PRO A 302 19.06 1.24 1.39
C PRO A 302 19.86 1.53 2.66
N ILE A 303 21.09 2.02 2.51
CA ILE A 303 21.94 2.41 3.63
C ILE A 303 21.28 3.50 4.45
N TYR A 304 20.73 4.51 3.79
CA TYR A 304 19.94 5.54 4.42
C TYR A 304 18.50 5.50 3.91
N GLY A 305 17.58 5.31 4.86
CA GLY A 305 16.16 5.13 4.59
C GLY A 305 15.51 6.34 3.93
N THR A 306 14.44 6.08 3.19
CA THR A 306 13.52 7.12 2.74
C THR A 306 12.11 6.67 3.02
N SER A 307 11.32 7.56 3.61
CA SER A 307 9.92 7.33 3.91
C SER A 307 9.06 8.40 3.28
N PHE A 308 7.84 8.04 2.91
CA PHE A 308 6.89 8.98 2.33
C PHE A 308 5.50 8.81 2.94
N LYS A 309 4.70 9.87 2.80
CA LYS A 309 3.26 9.94 3.05
C LYS A 309 2.61 10.61 1.84
N ALA A 310 1.38 10.21 1.52
CA ALA A 310 0.61 10.75 0.41
C ALA A 310 -0.77 11.25 0.88
N GLY A 311 -1.29 12.27 0.22
CA GLY A 311 -2.59 12.85 0.49
C GLY A 311 -3.24 13.43 -0.74
N TRP A 312 -4.55 13.64 -0.69
CA TRP A 312 -5.29 14.34 -1.74
C TRP A 312 -6.23 15.36 -1.13
N ALA A 313 -6.21 16.59 -1.64
CA ALA A 313 -7.12 17.65 -1.23
C ALA A 313 -7.41 18.62 -2.37
N GLY A 314 -8.70 18.94 -2.57
CA GLY A 314 -9.15 19.68 -3.74
C GLY A 314 -8.75 18.96 -5.03
N ASP A 315 -8.13 19.70 -5.93
CA ASP A 315 -7.61 19.22 -7.21
C ASP A 315 -6.08 19.05 -7.16
N SER A 316 -5.55 18.47 -6.07
CA SER A 316 -4.11 18.31 -5.89
C SER A 316 -3.76 17.06 -5.09
N VAL A 317 -2.65 16.45 -5.48
CA VAL A 317 -1.99 15.38 -4.72
C VAL A 317 -0.81 15.97 -3.95
N TYR A 318 -0.61 15.49 -2.72
CA TYR A 318 0.44 15.96 -1.82
C TYR A 318 1.34 14.80 -1.41
N PHE A 319 2.64 15.06 -1.30
CA PHE A 319 3.60 14.13 -0.74
C PHE A 319 4.47 14.80 0.32
N ALA A 320 4.70 14.05 1.40
CA ALA A 320 5.65 14.40 2.46
C ALA A 320 6.70 13.29 2.52
N ILE A 321 7.96 13.63 2.28
CA ILE A 321 9.07 12.68 2.08
C ILE A 321 10.20 13.05 3.02
N ARG A 322 10.69 12.06 3.77
CA ARG A 322 11.89 12.19 4.63
C ARG A 322 13.00 11.30 4.06
N CYS A 323 14.14 11.91 3.78
CA CYS A 323 15.35 11.29 3.30
C CYS A 323 16.37 11.27 4.45
N ASP A 324 16.53 10.13 5.11
CA ASP A 324 17.57 9.98 6.15
C ASP A 324 18.95 10.12 5.50
N GLU A 325 19.90 10.69 6.23
CA GLU A 325 21.27 10.96 5.81
C GLU A 325 22.26 10.65 6.93
N ARG A 326 23.55 10.65 6.57
CA ARG A 326 24.61 10.53 7.56
C ARG A 326 24.73 11.86 8.34
N PRO A 327 24.67 11.85 9.69
CA PRO A 327 24.93 13.03 10.49
C PRO A 327 26.22 13.75 10.09
N GLY A 328 26.14 15.07 9.85
CA GLY A 328 27.26 15.94 9.49
C GLY A 328 27.82 15.77 8.06
N GLU A 329 27.26 14.89 7.23
CA GLU A 329 27.71 14.72 5.85
C GLU A 329 27.04 15.75 4.93
N ALA A 330 27.83 16.40 4.07
CA ALA A 330 27.28 17.34 3.09
C ALA A 330 26.46 16.60 2.02
N LEU A 331 25.30 17.17 1.68
CA LEU A 331 24.50 16.72 0.55
C LEU A 331 25.20 17.07 -0.77
N ASN A 332 24.99 16.26 -1.80
CA ASN A 332 25.47 16.58 -3.14
C ASN A 332 24.40 17.42 -3.87
N ILE A 333 24.65 18.71 -4.07
CA ILE A 333 23.73 19.61 -4.77
C ILE A 333 24.17 19.80 -6.22
N GLY A 334 23.42 19.22 -7.15
CA GLY A 334 23.69 19.33 -8.59
C GLY A 334 23.33 20.71 -9.17
N THR A 335 22.24 21.30 -8.66
CA THR A 335 21.80 22.65 -9.00
C THR A 335 20.85 23.22 -7.92
N GLU A 336 20.71 24.53 -7.91
CA GLU A 336 19.74 25.29 -7.11
C GLU A 336 18.71 26.02 -7.98
N LYS A 337 18.72 25.76 -9.29
CA LYS A 337 17.87 26.43 -10.26
C LYS A 337 16.80 25.48 -10.76
N ASP A 338 15.58 25.98 -10.85
CA ASP A 338 14.50 25.28 -11.54
C ASP A 338 14.85 25.06 -13.02
N ASP A 339 14.30 23.99 -13.59
CA ASP A 339 14.46 23.56 -14.98
C ASP A 339 15.90 23.28 -15.43
N ASP A 340 16.83 23.09 -14.48
CA ASP A 340 18.22 22.77 -14.77
C ASP A 340 18.51 21.26 -14.63
N ALA A 341 18.83 20.63 -15.76
CA ALA A 341 19.18 19.21 -15.83
C ALA A 341 20.42 18.83 -15.01
N ALA A 342 21.21 19.80 -14.53
CA ALA A 342 22.29 19.52 -13.59
C ALA A 342 21.79 18.92 -12.26
N LEU A 343 20.49 19.01 -11.95
CA LEU A 343 19.84 18.35 -10.81
C LEU A 343 20.21 16.87 -10.69
N TRP A 344 20.24 16.12 -11.80
CA TRP A 344 20.57 14.69 -11.79
C TRP A 344 22.05 14.36 -11.56
N TYR A 345 22.93 15.36 -11.41
CA TYR A 345 24.29 15.16 -10.91
C TYR A 345 24.40 15.27 -9.37
N GLY A 346 23.28 15.56 -8.69
CA GLY A 346 23.18 15.63 -7.24
C GLY A 346 22.24 14.59 -6.62
N ASP A 347 21.92 14.79 -5.34
CA ASP A 347 20.85 14.07 -4.66
C ASP A 347 19.50 14.59 -5.17
N ALA A 348 18.52 13.70 -5.31
CA ALA A 348 17.20 14.05 -5.81
C ALA A 348 16.11 13.09 -5.33
N ILE A 349 14.90 13.63 -5.19
CA ILE A 349 13.67 12.85 -5.21
C ILE A 349 13.02 12.98 -6.59
N GLU A 350 12.54 11.88 -7.15
CA GLU A 350 11.78 11.88 -8.40
C GLU A 350 10.41 11.23 -8.19
N ILE A 351 9.35 11.94 -8.54
CA ILE A 351 7.97 11.47 -8.50
C ILE A 351 7.57 11.16 -9.94
N LEU A 352 7.30 9.89 -10.22
CA LEU A 352 6.88 9.38 -11.53
C LEU A 352 5.41 9.01 -11.46
N LEU A 353 4.54 9.75 -12.16
CA LEU A 353 3.09 9.67 -12.00
C LEU A 353 2.39 9.35 -13.32
N GLU A 354 1.96 8.09 -13.48
CA GLU A 354 1.16 7.60 -14.61
C GLU A 354 -0.33 7.84 -14.36
N THR A 355 -0.96 8.57 -15.28
CA THR A 355 -2.41 8.85 -15.30
C THR A 355 -3.09 8.12 -16.46
N GLU A 356 -4.40 8.34 -16.64
CA GLU A 356 -5.11 7.85 -17.82
C GLU A 356 -4.70 8.52 -19.14
N SER A 357 -4.19 9.75 -19.09
CA SER A 357 -4.01 10.59 -20.28
C SER A 357 -2.56 10.56 -20.79
N HIS A 358 -1.60 10.26 -19.92
CA HIS A 358 -0.16 10.34 -20.22
C HIS A 358 0.58 9.06 -19.84
N SER A 359 1.77 8.83 -20.43
CA SER A 359 2.54 7.64 -20.04
C SER A 359 3.03 7.76 -18.60
N TYR A 360 3.58 8.92 -18.24
CA TYR A 360 3.73 9.40 -16.87
C TYR A 360 4.33 10.82 -16.86
N TYR A 361 4.07 11.57 -15.81
CA TYR A 361 4.79 12.80 -15.50
C TYR A 361 6.00 12.48 -14.63
N GLN A 362 7.08 13.25 -14.77
CA GLN A 362 8.26 13.17 -13.92
C GLN A 362 8.47 14.54 -13.28
N ILE A 363 8.55 14.57 -11.96
CA ILE A 363 8.84 15.78 -11.18
C ILE A 363 10.00 15.44 -10.26
N ALA A 364 11.16 16.04 -10.53
CA ALA A 364 12.39 15.84 -9.79
C ALA A 364 12.66 17.06 -8.91
N VAL A 365 13.01 16.84 -7.64
CA VAL A 365 13.26 17.90 -6.66
C VAL A 365 14.59 17.65 -5.95
N SER A 366 15.45 18.67 -5.92
CA SER A 366 16.72 18.64 -5.21
C SER A 366 16.53 18.94 -3.72
N PRO A 367 17.53 18.69 -2.85
CA PRO A 367 17.46 19.08 -1.45
C PRO A 367 17.33 20.60 -1.22
N THR A 368 17.71 21.43 -2.20
CA THR A 368 17.54 22.89 -2.12
C THR A 368 16.17 23.37 -2.57
N GLY A 369 15.30 22.45 -3.00
CA GLY A 369 13.94 22.76 -3.47
C GLY A 369 13.84 23.09 -4.95
N ALA A 370 14.95 23.03 -5.70
CA ALA A 370 14.92 23.22 -7.15
C ALA A 370 14.12 22.11 -7.83
N VAL A 371 13.23 22.48 -8.75
CA VAL A 371 12.32 21.56 -9.45
C VAL A 371 12.73 21.43 -10.91
N VAL A 372 12.73 20.20 -11.42
CA VAL A 372 12.75 19.92 -12.85
C VAL A 372 11.61 18.98 -13.16
N ASP A 373 10.77 19.35 -14.12
CA ASP A 373 9.61 18.56 -14.50
C ASP A 373 9.54 18.29 -16.00
N MET A 374 8.84 17.21 -16.36
CA MET A 374 8.59 16.83 -17.74
C MET A 374 7.44 15.85 -17.89
N ASP A 375 6.80 15.92 -19.04
CA ASP A 375 5.78 14.96 -19.48
C ASP A 375 6.40 13.87 -20.37
N TRP A 376 6.17 12.60 -20.04
CA TRP A 376 6.51 11.47 -20.90
C TRP A 376 5.31 11.01 -21.74
N ARG A 377 5.50 11.09 -23.07
CA ARG A 377 4.59 10.55 -24.08
C ARG A 377 5.26 9.38 -24.79
N GLY A 378 5.16 8.20 -24.19
CA GLY A 378 5.87 6.99 -24.60
C GLY A 378 7.37 7.13 -24.34
N LYS A 379 8.17 7.20 -25.41
CA LYS A 379 9.64 7.40 -25.31
C LYS A 379 10.07 8.86 -25.46
N LYS A 380 9.13 9.77 -25.77
CA LYS A 380 9.42 11.19 -25.90
C LYS A 380 9.22 11.86 -24.54
N ARG A 381 10.15 12.72 -24.17
CA ARG A 381 10.06 13.61 -23.01
C ARG A 381 9.88 15.03 -23.49
N ASP A 382 9.00 15.77 -22.83
CA ASP A 382 8.79 17.20 -23.05
C ASP A 382 9.20 17.98 -21.81
N LEU A 383 10.35 18.66 -21.91
CA LEU A 383 10.90 19.53 -20.86
C LEU A 383 10.25 20.92 -20.85
N GLY A 384 9.32 21.19 -21.78
CA GLY A 384 8.55 22.44 -21.80
C GLY A 384 7.21 22.32 -21.06
N TRP A 385 6.92 21.17 -20.44
CA TRP A 385 5.75 20.98 -19.59
C TRP A 385 6.07 21.44 -18.16
N ASP A 386 5.18 22.22 -17.56
CA ASP A 386 5.32 22.78 -16.21
C ASP A 386 4.27 22.15 -15.27
N SER A 387 4.72 21.49 -14.22
CA SER A 387 3.85 20.82 -13.25
C SER A 387 3.02 21.79 -12.41
N GLN A 388 3.44 23.06 -12.31
CA GLN A 388 2.97 24.05 -11.35
C GLN A 388 3.04 23.54 -9.90
N ALA A 389 3.96 22.63 -9.62
CA ALA A 389 4.13 22.08 -8.29
C ALA A 389 4.68 23.15 -7.34
N GLU A 390 4.18 23.14 -6.11
CA GLU A 390 4.76 23.91 -5.00
C GLU A 390 5.58 22.92 -4.17
N ALA A 391 6.88 23.13 -4.06
CA ALA A 391 7.79 22.29 -3.31
C ALA A 391 8.54 23.09 -2.24
N ALA A 392 8.67 22.52 -1.05
CA ALA A 392 9.48 23.07 0.03
C ALA A 392 10.32 21.97 0.68
N THR A 393 11.56 22.30 1.02
CA THR A 393 12.50 21.36 1.64
C THR A 393 13.05 21.91 2.95
N GLN A 394 13.48 21.01 3.84
CA GLN A 394 14.32 21.36 4.98
C GLN A 394 15.51 20.42 5.08
N ILE A 395 16.67 20.97 5.42
CA ILE A 395 17.90 20.22 5.65
C ILE A 395 18.20 20.27 7.14
N ALA A 396 18.30 19.10 7.75
CA ALA A 396 18.76 18.88 9.11
C ALA A 396 20.08 18.09 9.10
N ASP A 397 20.62 17.79 10.28
CA ASP A 397 21.91 17.11 10.40
C ASP A 397 21.87 15.64 9.90
N ASP A 398 20.80 14.91 10.22
CA ASP A 398 20.63 13.48 9.95
C ASP A 398 19.62 13.17 8.83
N HIS A 399 19.06 14.20 8.19
CA HIS A 399 18.07 14.03 7.13
C HIS A 399 17.80 15.32 6.36
N TRP A 400 17.14 15.20 5.22
CA TRP A 400 16.39 16.29 4.62
C TRP A 400 14.96 15.85 4.29
N THR A 401 14.05 16.81 4.18
CA THR A 401 12.63 16.59 3.91
C THR A 401 12.19 17.31 2.65
N LEU A 402 11.17 16.77 2.01
CA LEU A 402 10.43 17.38 0.91
C LEU A 402 8.94 17.33 1.22
N GLU A 403 8.29 18.47 1.12
CA GLU A 403 6.85 18.59 1.04
C GLU A 403 6.48 19.17 -0.31
N ILE A 404 5.55 18.54 -1.02
CA ILE A 404 5.19 18.95 -2.37
C ILE A 404 3.70 18.82 -2.60
N ARG A 405 3.12 19.87 -3.21
CA ARG A 405 1.78 19.91 -3.78
C ARG A 405 1.90 19.83 -5.30
N ILE A 406 1.19 18.90 -5.93
CA ILE A 406 1.12 18.75 -7.38
C ILE A 406 -0.33 18.98 -7.82
N PRO A 407 -0.62 20.09 -8.54
CA PRO A 407 -1.93 20.36 -9.12
C PRO A 407 -2.35 19.30 -10.15
N VAL A 408 -3.63 18.96 -10.14
CA VAL A 408 -4.25 18.02 -11.07
C VAL A 408 -5.45 18.70 -11.74
N THR A 409 -5.59 18.52 -13.06
CA THR A 409 -6.74 19.01 -13.82
C THR A 409 -7.35 17.92 -14.69
N GLN A 410 -8.65 18.03 -14.96
CA GLN A 410 -9.32 17.23 -15.99
C GLN A 410 -9.48 18.02 -17.30
N ASP A 411 -9.06 19.29 -17.32
CA ASP A 411 -9.08 20.11 -18.52
C ASP A 411 -7.84 19.84 -19.38
N GLU A 412 -8.06 19.34 -20.60
CA GLU A 412 -7.00 19.02 -21.56
C GLU A 412 -6.67 20.20 -22.50
N ASN A 413 -7.35 21.35 -22.35
CA ASN A 413 -7.14 22.51 -23.23
C ASN A 413 -5.75 23.16 -23.03
N ASP A 414 -5.14 22.97 -21.87
CA ASP A 414 -3.77 23.39 -21.57
C ASP A 414 -2.87 22.18 -21.28
N PRO A 415 -2.42 21.46 -22.32
CA PRO A 415 -1.67 20.22 -22.16
C PRO A 415 -0.19 20.43 -21.76
N LEU A 416 0.22 21.69 -21.53
CA LEU A 416 1.57 22.06 -21.15
C LEU A 416 1.70 22.40 -19.66
N HIS A 417 0.58 22.46 -18.92
CA HIS A 417 0.59 22.76 -17.49
C HIS A 417 -0.20 21.74 -16.70
N GLN A 418 0.24 21.47 -15.46
CA GLN A 418 -0.41 20.59 -14.49
C GLN A 418 -0.53 19.12 -14.92
N VAL A 419 -0.79 18.25 -13.95
CA VAL A 419 -1.04 16.83 -14.21
C VAL A 419 -2.46 16.66 -14.74
N ILE A 420 -2.61 16.10 -15.94
CA ILE A 420 -3.91 15.79 -16.51
C ILE A 420 -4.38 14.41 -16.04
N GLY A 421 -5.55 14.39 -15.41
CA GLY A 421 -6.32 13.19 -15.13
C GLY A 421 -7.34 13.39 -13.99
N ARG A 422 -8.16 12.38 -13.75
CA ARG A 422 -9.11 12.36 -12.62
C ARG A 422 -8.45 11.91 -11.33
N LYS A 423 -9.08 12.22 -10.19
CA LYS A 423 -8.73 11.56 -8.92
C LYS A 423 -8.80 10.03 -9.08
N PRO A 424 -7.71 9.28 -8.81
CA PRO A 424 -7.67 7.85 -9.11
C PRO A 424 -8.63 7.08 -8.20
N ILE A 425 -9.37 6.13 -8.77
CA ILE A 425 -10.33 5.29 -8.04
C ILE A 425 -9.90 3.83 -8.12
N GLN A 426 -10.41 2.99 -7.22
CA GLN A 426 -10.09 1.55 -7.18
C GLN A 426 -10.19 0.84 -8.55
N SER A 427 -11.22 1.17 -9.35
CA SER A 427 -11.48 0.52 -10.65
C SER A 427 -10.60 1.06 -11.78
N LEU A 428 -10.16 2.31 -11.67
CA LEU A 428 -9.30 2.97 -12.64
C LEU A 428 -8.16 3.71 -11.91
N PRO A 429 -7.22 2.96 -11.32
CA PRO A 429 -6.14 3.53 -10.54
C PRO A 429 -5.14 4.28 -11.41
N TRP A 430 -4.35 5.14 -10.77
CA TRP A 430 -3.10 5.65 -11.30
C TRP A 430 -1.96 4.72 -10.91
N HIS A 431 -0.78 4.95 -11.49
CA HIS A 431 0.43 4.27 -11.03
C HIS A 431 1.52 5.30 -10.70
N LEU A 432 2.25 5.05 -9.61
CA LEU A 432 3.20 5.99 -9.03
C LEU A 432 4.53 5.29 -8.74
N ASN A 433 5.64 5.97 -8.95
CA ASN A 433 6.88 5.67 -8.24
C ASN A 433 7.42 6.92 -7.55
N ILE A 434 7.93 6.74 -6.34
CA ILE A 434 8.71 7.76 -5.64
C ILE A 434 10.11 7.19 -5.56
N CYS A 435 11.06 7.91 -6.13
CA CYS A 435 12.44 7.47 -6.31
C CYS A 435 13.37 8.41 -5.56
N ARG A 436 14.47 7.89 -5.02
CA ARG A 436 15.56 8.66 -4.46
C ARG A 436 16.86 8.28 -5.14
N GLN A 437 17.57 9.30 -5.59
CA GLN A 437 18.96 9.25 -6.00
C GLN A 437 19.83 9.86 -4.88
N ARG A 438 20.82 9.11 -4.41
CA ARG A 438 21.83 9.58 -3.45
C ARG A 438 23.23 9.36 -4.03
N LEU A 439 23.97 10.44 -4.24
CA LEU A 439 25.28 10.44 -4.89
C LEU A 439 26.36 10.94 -3.93
N ARG A 440 27.47 10.21 -3.87
CA ARG A 440 28.70 10.60 -3.15
C ARG A 440 29.90 10.31 -4.05
N GLU A 441 31.06 10.85 -3.68
CA GLU A 441 32.30 10.65 -4.44
C GLU A 441 32.64 9.16 -4.64
N ASN A 442 32.40 8.34 -3.61
CA ASN A 442 32.71 6.91 -3.64
C ASN A 442 31.57 6.03 -4.18
N GLY A 443 30.39 6.56 -4.51
CA GLY A 443 29.33 5.73 -5.09
C GLY A 443 27.95 6.38 -5.24
N ALA A 444 27.01 5.59 -5.76
CA ALA A 444 25.61 5.97 -5.91
C ALA A 444 24.70 4.89 -5.31
N GLU A 445 23.60 5.30 -4.68
CA GLU A 445 22.51 4.41 -4.26
C GLU A 445 21.20 4.96 -4.77
N TYR A 446 20.41 4.08 -5.38
CA TYR A 446 19.10 4.38 -5.92
C TYR A 446 18.06 3.57 -5.16
N SER A 447 16.99 4.21 -4.71
CA SER A 447 15.88 3.53 -4.04
C SER A 447 14.55 4.01 -4.58
N ALA A 448 13.52 3.17 -4.50
CA ALA A 448 12.20 3.47 -5.00
C ALA A 448 11.10 2.83 -4.14
N LEU A 449 9.92 3.43 -4.17
CA LEU A 449 8.69 2.86 -3.56
C LEU A 449 8.43 1.49 -4.16
N SER A 450 8.51 1.41 -5.49
CA SER A 450 8.47 0.16 -6.23
C SER A 450 9.79 -0.02 -6.99
N PRO A 451 10.71 -0.84 -6.45
CA PRO A 451 11.95 -1.20 -7.14
C PRO A 451 11.68 -1.77 -8.53
N THR A 452 12.43 -1.29 -9.52
CA THR A 452 12.22 -1.70 -10.92
C THR A 452 12.92 -3.01 -11.25
N GLY A 453 13.90 -3.42 -10.45
CA GLY A 453 14.74 -4.58 -10.75
C GLY A 453 15.71 -4.29 -11.90
N THR A 454 15.99 -3.02 -12.15
CA THR A 454 16.90 -2.53 -13.20
C THR A 454 17.75 -1.38 -12.65
N ALA A 455 18.74 -0.92 -13.41
CA ALA A 455 19.59 0.20 -13.00
C ALA A 455 18.88 1.58 -13.08
N GLY A 456 17.63 1.67 -13.56
CA GLY A 456 16.93 2.95 -13.75
C GLY A 456 15.49 2.96 -13.22
N PHE A 457 14.96 4.16 -12.99
CA PHE A 457 13.63 4.37 -12.42
C PHE A 457 12.48 4.16 -13.41
N HIS A 458 12.75 4.35 -14.70
CA HIS A 458 11.73 4.53 -15.75
C HIS A 458 11.21 3.19 -16.31
N VAL A 459 10.55 2.40 -15.45
CA VAL A 459 9.86 1.17 -15.84
C VAL A 459 8.39 1.28 -15.43
N PRO A 460 7.51 1.89 -16.25
CA PRO A 460 6.12 2.19 -15.87
C PRO A 460 5.33 0.96 -15.39
N MET A 461 5.59 -0.21 -15.97
CA MET A 461 4.96 -1.48 -15.56
C MET A 461 5.30 -1.93 -14.14
N LYS A 462 6.32 -1.31 -13.52
CA LYS A 462 6.73 -1.55 -12.13
C LYS A 462 6.22 -0.46 -11.18
N PHE A 463 5.56 0.60 -11.65
CA PHE A 463 5.03 1.63 -10.76
C PHE A 463 3.95 1.05 -9.82
N ALA A 464 3.95 1.50 -8.57
CA ALA A 464 3.01 1.10 -7.54
C ALA A 464 1.58 1.53 -7.92
N THR A 465 0.59 0.72 -7.59
CA THR A 465 -0.81 1.10 -7.80
C THR A 465 -1.21 2.20 -6.82
N PHE A 466 -1.78 3.30 -7.31
CA PHE A 466 -2.15 4.48 -6.55
C PHE A 466 -3.64 4.81 -6.74
N TYR A 467 -4.42 4.82 -5.66
CA TYR A 467 -5.88 5.03 -5.76
C TYR A 467 -6.52 5.53 -4.46
N ASP A 468 -7.71 6.11 -4.62
CA ASP A 468 -8.64 6.43 -3.54
C ASP A 468 -9.75 5.38 -3.41
N GLY A 469 -10.11 5.03 -2.18
CA GLY A 469 -11.23 4.15 -1.89
C GLY A 469 -10.99 3.11 -0.79
N ARG A 470 -11.76 2.02 -0.86
CA ARG A 470 -11.70 0.92 0.11
C ARG A 470 -10.48 0.04 -0.15
N SER A 471 -10.02 -0.68 0.88
CA SER A 471 -8.95 -1.66 0.72
C SER A 471 -9.27 -2.66 -0.38
N HIS A 472 -8.33 -2.85 -1.29
CA HIS A 472 -8.45 -3.73 -2.44
C HIS A 472 -7.12 -4.44 -2.73
N GLN A 473 -7.21 -5.69 -3.16
CA GLN A 473 -6.08 -6.48 -3.61
C GLN A 473 -6.13 -6.55 -5.14
N PHE A 474 -5.16 -5.91 -5.78
CA PHE A 474 -4.99 -5.97 -7.24
C PHE A 474 -4.34 -7.30 -7.62
N GLU A 475 -4.86 -7.92 -8.67
CA GLU A 475 -4.28 -9.14 -9.22
C GLU A 475 -3.01 -8.82 -10.00
N ALA A 476 -1.96 -9.63 -9.78
CA ALA A 476 -0.75 -9.58 -10.58
C ALA A 476 -0.85 -10.59 -11.72
N ASP A 477 -0.41 -10.21 -12.92
CA ASP A 477 -0.31 -11.13 -14.05
C ASP A 477 0.78 -12.17 -13.75
N PRO A 478 0.43 -13.47 -13.66
CA PRO A 478 1.37 -14.53 -13.28
C PRO A 478 2.44 -14.80 -14.35
N THR A 479 2.27 -14.27 -15.56
CA THR A 479 3.26 -14.39 -16.64
C THR A 479 4.40 -13.38 -16.50
N VAL A 480 4.25 -12.37 -15.64
CA VAL A 480 5.30 -11.39 -15.35
C VAL A 480 6.29 -11.96 -14.33
N THR A 481 7.55 -12.04 -14.71
CA THR A 481 8.65 -12.44 -13.83
C THR A 481 9.84 -11.52 -14.01
N ASP A 482 10.59 -11.29 -12.94
CA ASP A 482 11.81 -10.49 -12.92
C ASP A 482 12.72 -10.90 -11.74
N PHE A 483 13.88 -10.27 -11.66
CA PHE A 483 14.87 -10.53 -10.61
C PHE A 483 14.28 -10.35 -9.19
N LEU A 484 13.44 -9.35 -8.97
CA LEU A 484 12.86 -9.06 -7.64
C LEU A 484 11.78 -10.08 -7.24
N ILE A 485 11.01 -10.57 -8.20
CA ILE A 485 10.00 -11.62 -7.97
C ILE A 485 10.71 -12.93 -7.61
N ALA A 486 11.69 -13.33 -8.42
CA ALA A 486 12.48 -14.53 -8.16
C ALA A 486 13.33 -14.41 -6.88
N GLY A 487 13.91 -13.24 -6.62
CA GLY A 487 14.67 -12.94 -5.39
C GLY A 487 13.81 -13.06 -4.13
N ARG A 488 12.58 -12.53 -4.14
CA ARG A 488 11.63 -12.71 -3.03
C ARG A 488 11.29 -14.19 -2.78
N ALA A 489 11.19 -15.00 -3.83
CA ALA A 489 10.96 -16.44 -3.69
C ALA A 489 12.19 -17.16 -3.10
N ALA A 490 13.41 -16.81 -3.55
CA ALA A 490 14.65 -17.35 -3.02
C ALA A 490 14.87 -16.98 -1.54
N ASP A 491 14.62 -15.72 -1.17
CA ASP A 491 14.66 -15.24 0.21
C ASP A 491 13.63 -15.97 1.11
N ALA A 492 12.42 -16.22 0.61
CA ALA A 492 11.42 -16.98 1.36
C ALA A 492 11.89 -18.42 1.66
N LEU A 493 12.58 -19.07 0.72
CA LEU A 493 13.20 -20.38 0.96
C LEU A 493 14.30 -20.30 2.02
N GLN A 494 15.17 -19.28 1.94
CA GLN A 494 16.27 -19.07 2.89
C GLN A 494 15.75 -18.82 4.31
N ARG A 495 14.77 -17.93 4.47
CA ARG A 495 14.11 -17.65 5.76
C ARG A 495 13.38 -18.86 6.32
N SER A 496 12.86 -19.73 5.45
CA SER A 496 12.25 -21.01 5.84
C SER A 496 13.28 -22.13 6.09
N ARG A 497 14.58 -21.81 6.12
CA ARG A 497 15.71 -22.74 6.36
C ARG A 497 15.82 -23.86 5.32
N LYS A 498 15.22 -23.70 4.14
CA LYS A 498 15.38 -24.60 2.98
C LYS A 498 16.64 -24.25 2.20
N LEU A 499 17.78 -24.37 2.87
CA LEU A 499 19.05 -23.78 2.42
C LEU A 499 19.54 -24.33 1.07
N GLY A 500 19.30 -25.61 0.77
CA GLY A 500 19.68 -26.20 -0.53
C GLY A 500 18.84 -25.65 -1.70
N GLU A 501 17.52 -25.51 -1.50
CA GLU A 501 16.62 -24.91 -2.49
C GLU A 501 16.94 -23.42 -2.68
N ALA A 502 17.18 -22.70 -1.58
CA ALA A 502 17.57 -21.29 -1.61
C ALA A 502 18.92 -21.08 -2.33
N LEU A 503 19.93 -21.89 -2.03
CA LEU A 503 21.23 -21.88 -2.70
C LEU A 503 21.08 -22.03 -4.22
N ALA A 504 20.25 -22.98 -4.66
CA ALA A 504 19.99 -23.21 -6.08
C ALA A 504 19.25 -22.02 -6.72
N ALA A 505 18.24 -21.48 -6.05
CA ALA A 505 17.46 -20.34 -6.53
C ALA A 505 18.32 -19.06 -6.66
N TRP A 506 19.14 -18.75 -5.65
CA TRP A 506 20.09 -17.64 -5.70
C TRP A 506 21.17 -17.82 -6.76
N SER A 507 21.70 -19.04 -6.91
CA SER A 507 22.66 -19.35 -7.98
C SER A 507 22.04 -19.15 -9.36
N ALA A 508 20.77 -19.54 -9.56
CA ALA A 508 20.07 -19.34 -10.82
C ALA A 508 19.80 -17.85 -11.12
N LEU A 509 19.47 -17.05 -10.10
CA LEU A 509 19.31 -15.60 -10.20
C LEU A 509 20.58 -14.91 -10.70
N ALA A 510 21.76 -15.34 -10.22
CA ALA A 510 23.05 -14.80 -10.66
C ALA A 510 23.35 -15.10 -12.14
N GLU A 511 22.75 -16.14 -12.71
CA GLU A 511 22.96 -16.54 -14.11
C GLU A 511 21.82 -16.03 -15.02
N MET A 512 20.91 -15.19 -14.53
CA MET A 512 19.89 -14.56 -15.36
C MET A 512 20.53 -13.68 -16.45
N GLU A 513 20.08 -13.86 -17.70
CA GLU A 513 20.66 -13.21 -18.89
C GLU A 513 20.81 -11.68 -18.75
N LYS A 514 19.84 -11.02 -18.11
CA LYS A 514 19.79 -9.56 -17.94
C LYS A 514 20.16 -9.07 -16.54
N ALA A 515 20.71 -9.94 -15.67
CA ALA A 515 21.14 -9.51 -14.35
C ALA A 515 22.31 -8.53 -14.44
N THR A 516 22.18 -7.40 -13.76
CA THR A 516 23.28 -6.44 -13.61
C THR A 516 24.39 -7.01 -12.73
N ASP A 517 25.60 -6.44 -12.78
CA ASP A 517 26.69 -6.89 -11.89
C ASP A 517 26.33 -6.72 -10.41
N PHE A 518 25.53 -5.70 -10.08
CA PHE A 518 25.01 -5.50 -8.73
C PHE A 518 24.03 -6.61 -8.32
N GLN A 519 23.10 -6.99 -9.19
CA GLN A 519 22.19 -8.11 -8.96
C GLN A 519 22.91 -9.45 -8.86
N LYS A 520 23.91 -9.68 -9.71
CA LYS A 520 24.75 -10.89 -9.63
C LYS A 520 25.53 -10.95 -8.33
N ALA A 521 26.14 -9.84 -7.91
CA ALA A 521 26.87 -9.76 -6.66
C ALA A 521 25.97 -10.04 -5.45
N ASP A 522 24.77 -9.47 -5.42
CA ASP A 522 23.75 -9.70 -4.37
C ASP A 522 23.30 -11.17 -4.33
N ALA A 523 22.90 -11.74 -5.48
CA ALA A 523 22.47 -13.14 -5.56
C ALA A 523 23.59 -14.12 -5.18
N LEU A 524 24.82 -13.90 -5.65
CA LEU A 524 25.96 -14.74 -5.28
C LEU A 524 26.35 -14.60 -3.81
N SER A 525 26.16 -13.43 -3.20
CA SER A 525 26.38 -13.22 -1.76
C SER A 525 25.41 -14.07 -0.93
N HIS A 526 24.11 -14.06 -1.27
CA HIS A 526 23.11 -14.91 -0.62
C HIS A 526 23.32 -16.41 -0.91
N ALA A 527 23.74 -16.77 -2.12
CA ALA A 527 24.13 -18.14 -2.43
C ALA A 527 25.31 -18.60 -1.56
N ALA A 528 26.36 -17.78 -1.42
CA ALA A 528 27.50 -18.08 -0.57
C ALA A 528 27.09 -18.19 0.91
N GLU A 529 26.17 -17.34 1.37
CA GLU A 529 25.58 -17.43 2.72
C GLU A 529 24.88 -18.77 2.94
N CYS A 530 24.05 -19.21 1.99
CA CYS A 530 23.40 -20.53 2.05
C CYS A 530 24.41 -21.67 2.07
N ALA A 531 25.47 -21.60 1.24
CA ALA A 531 26.54 -22.60 1.21
C ALA A 531 27.31 -22.67 2.55
N ARG A 532 27.64 -21.52 3.15
CA ARG A 532 28.23 -21.44 4.50
C ARG A 532 27.32 -22.06 5.55
N ALA A 533 26.02 -21.78 5.49
CA ALA A 533 25.04 -22.34 6.43
C ALA A 533 24.87 -23.86 6.29
N LEU A 534 25.16 -24.41 5.10
CA LEU A 534 25.24 -25.85 4.82
C LEU A 534 26.62 -26.46 5.13
N GLN A 535 27.57 -25.65 5.58
CA GLN A 535 28.98 -26.02 5.80
C GLN A 535 29.73 -26.50 4.53
N ASP A 536 29.26 -26.12 3.35
CA ASP A 536 29.95 -26.35 2.08
C ASP A 536 30.85 -25.16 1.74
N PHE A 537 31.99 -25.08 2.41
CA PHE A 537 32.93 -23.96 2.28
C PHE A 537 33.61 -23.88 0.93
N GLY A 538 33.87 -25.02 0.28
CA GLY A 538 34.43 -25.05 -1.08
C GLY A 538 33.47 -24.45 -2.09
N LYS A 539 32.17 -24.75 -1.97
CA LYS A 539 31.14 -24.09 -2.78
C LYS A 539 31.02 -22.60 -2.48
N ALA A 540 31.06 -22.21 -1.20
CA ALA A 540 31.01 -20.81 -0.80
C ALA A 540 32.18 -19.99 -1.38
N GLU A 541 33.39 -20.55 -1.39
CA GLU A 541 34.58 -19.94 -2.01
C GLU A 541 34.44 -19.84 -3.54
N ALA A 542 33.98 -20.91 -4.19
CA ALA A 542 33.74 -20.90 -5.63
C ALA A 542 32.67 -19.86 -6.05
N LEU A 543 31.65 -19.65 -5.22
CA LEU A 543 30.62 -18.61 -5.43
C LEU A 543 31.19 -17.21 -5.22
N ALA A 544 32.00 -17.00 -4.18
CA ALA A 544 32.68 -15.72 -3.96
C ALA A 544 33.56 -15.32 -5.16
N GLY A 545 34.31 -16.28 -5.73
CA GLY A 545 35.15 -16.05 -6.90
C GLY A 545 34.41 -15.61 -8.17
N LYS A 546 33.07 -15.77 -8.22
CA LYS A 546 32.21 -15.32 -9.33
C LYS A 546 31.63 -13.92 -9.12
N ILE A 547 31.78 -13.32 -7.95
CA ILE A 547 31.20 -12.00 -7.65
C ILE A 547 31.91 -10.93 -8.48
N PRO A 548 31.18 -10.15 -9.32
CA PRO A 548 31.80 -9.20 -10.23
C PRO A 548 32.21 -7.87 -9.58
N LEU A 549 31.71 -7.58 -8.37
CA LEU A 549 32.02 -6.35 -7.63
C LEU A 549 33.05 -6.63 -6.54
N GLU A 550 34.27 -6.10 -6.70
CA GLU A 550 35.40 -6.42 -5.82
C GLU A 550 35.13 -6.13 -4.32
N PRO A 551 34.55 -4.98 -3.90
CA PRO A 551 34.17 -4.77 -2.50
C PRO A 551 33.19 -5.82 -1.94
N VAL A 552 32.23 -6.26 -2.75
CA VAL A 552 31.25 -7.30 -2.35
C VAL A 552 31.95 -8.65 -2.26
N LYS A 553 32.77 -8.99 -3.26
CA LYS A 553 33.58 -10.22 -3.28
C LYS A 553 34.45 -10.33 -2.04
N GLN A 554 35.22 -9.29 -1.73
CA GLN A 554 36.09 -9.28 -0.55
C GLN A 554 35.29 -9.40 0.74
N THR A 555 34.11 -8.77 0.83
CA THR A 555 33.20 -8.96 1.97
C THR A 555 32.79 -10.43 2.13
N VAL A 556 32.36 -11.08 1.05
CA VAL A 556 31.94 -12.49 1.07
C VAL A 556 33.12 -13.43 1.36
N GLU A 557 34.31 -13.15 0.85
CA GLU A 557 35.54 -13.89 1.17
C GLU A 557 35.88 -13.81 2.65
N MET A 558 35.78 -12.62 3.25
CA MET A 558 35.93 -12.45 4.70
C MET A 558 34.89 -13.30 5.44
N GLU A 559 33.61 -13.22 5.07
CA GLU A 559 32.56 -14.02 5.70
C GLU A 559 32.75 -15.54 5.56
N ASN A 560 33.29 -16.00 4.43
CA ASN A 560 33.65 -17.41 4.22
C ASN A 560 34.74 -17.86 5.18
N LEU A 561 35.77 -17.04 5.39
CA LEU A 561 36.85 -17.32 6.34
C LEU A 561 36.36 -17.25 7.79
N LEU A 562 35.52 -16.26 8.13
CA LEU A 562 34.90 -16.15 9.45
C LEU A 562 34.10 -17.41 9.81
N SER A 563 33.29 -17.95 8.88
CA SER A 563 32.52 -19.17 9.11
C SER A 563 33.38 -20.42 9.29
N GLN A 564 34.62 -20.41 8.79
CA GLN A 564 35.63 -21.44 9.01
C GLN A 564 36.50 -21.18 10.26
N ARG A 565 36.26 -20.08 10.96
CA ARG A 565 37.07 -19.61 12.09
C ARG A 565 38.53 -19.31 11.74
N ASN A 566 38.79 -18.93 10.49
CA ASN A 566 40.12 -18.55 10.01
C ASN A 566 40.28 -17.02 10.07
N TRP A 567 40.40 -16.50 11.28
CA TRP A 567 40.43 -15.06 11.54
C TRP A 567 41.77 -14.44 11.12
N GLU A 568 42.86 -15.19 11.29
CA GLU A 568 44.22 -14.81 10.89
C GLU A 568 44.28 -14.49 9.40
N ALA A 569 43.72 -15.35 8.55
CA ALA A 569 43.68 -15.11 7.11
C ALA A 569 42.88 -13.86 6.74
N VAL A 570 41.85 -13.49 7.51
CA VAL A 570 41.12 -12.24 7.28
C VAL A 570 42.02 -11.04 7.58
N ALA A 571 42.70 -11.05 8.73
CA ALA A 571 43.61 -9.97 9.12
C ALA A 571 44.79 -9.84 8.15
N GLU A 572 45.38 -10.95 7.72
CA GLU A 572 46.52 -10.98 6.78
C GLU A 572 46.12 -10.47 5.38
N ARG A 573 44.98 -10.92 4.84
CA ARG A 573 44.58 -10.59 3.46
C ARG A 573 43.90 -9.23 3.33
N PHE A 574 43.09 -8.84 4.31
CA PHE A 574 42.20 -7.67 4.20
C PHE A 574 42.53 -6.55 5.20
N GLY A 575 43.50 -6.77 6.09
CA GLY A 575 43.83 -5.81 7.14
C GLY A 575 44.47 -4.50 6.65
N GLY A 576 45.12 -4.54 5.48
CA GLY A 576 45.70 -3.35 4.84
C GLY A 576 44.76 -2.59 3.90
N ILE A 577 43.53 -3.08 3.71
CA ILE A 577 42.58 -2.47 2.76
C ILE A 577 41.90 -1.25 3.40
N ASP A 578 41.86 -0.14 2.69
CA ASP A 578 41.02 0.99 3.08
C ASP A 578 39.57 0.72 2.70
N ILE A 579 38.79 0.19 3.64
CA ILE A 579 37.35 -0.07 3.45
C ILE A 579 36.57 1.25 3.36
N GLY A 580 37.07 2.35 3.92
CA GLY A 580 36.40 3.65 3.87
C GLY A 580 36.31 4.22 2.45
N SER A 581 37.21 3.81 1.55
CA SER A 581 37.21 4.23 0.15
C SER A 581 36.28 3.39 -0.75
N TRP A 582 35.64 2.35 -0.22
CA TRP A 582 34.69 1.53 -0.98
C TRP A 582 33.42 2.33 -1.29
N PRO A 583 32.57 1.86 -2.22
CA PRO A 583 31.22 2.39 -2.34
C PRO A 583 30.53 2.43 -1.00
N PHE A 584 29.97 3.58 -0.62
CA PHE A 584 29.42 3.82 0.71
C PHE A 584 28.42 2.73 1.14
N TRP A 585 27.71 2.15 0.19
CA TRP A 585 26.76 1.07 0.42
C TRP A 585 27.36 -0.30 0.74
N GLN A 586 28.68 -0.45 0.63
CA GLN A 586 29.40 -1.66 0.99
C GLN A 586 30.33 -1.48 2.20
N VAL A 587 30.69 -0.24 2.55
CA VAL A 587 31.59 0.08 3.68
C VAL A 587 31.15 -0.62 4.96
N GLY A 588 29.86 -0.50 5.29
CA GLY A 588 29.26 -1.08 6.50
C GLY A 588 29.48 -2.59 6.62
N ALA A 589 29.17 -3.34 5.56
CA ALA A 589 29.27 -4.79 5.55
C ALA A 589 30.74 -5.27 5.59
N GLY A 590 31.62 -4.62 4.84
CA GLY A 590 33.05 -4.93 4.82
C GLY A 590 33.71 -4.71 6.17
N ALA A 591 33.50 -3.53 6.76
CA ALA A 591 34.08 -3.17 8.05
C ALA A 591 33.54 -4.09 9.16
N HIS A 592 32.26 -4.42 9.16
CA HIS A 592 31.71 -5.37 10.12
C HIS A 592 32.33 -6.77 9.99
N ALA A 593 32.54 -7.28 8.77
CA ALA A 593 33.19 -8.58 8.56
C ALA A 593 34.62 -8.59 9.09
N ARG A 594 35.43 -7.57 8.75
CA ARG A 594 36.82 -7.48 9.21
C ARG A 594 36.93 -7.24 10.72
N GLY A 595 36.07 -6.38 11.28
CA GLY A 595 36.01 -6.11 12.72
C GLY A 595 35.73 -7.37 13.54
N ARG A 596 34.89 -8.29 13.04
CA ARG A 596 34.65 -9.60 13.69
C ARG A 596 35.91 -10.47 13.74
N ALA A 597 36.75 -10.44 12.71
CA ALA A 597 38.03 -11.16 12.74
C ALA A 597 38.99 -10.55 13.76
N TYR A 598 39.15 -9.22 13.77
CA TYR A 598 39.98 -8.54 14.78
C TYR A 598 39.50 -8.79 16.21
N GLN A 599 38.18 -8.77 16.43
CA GLN A 599 37.60 -9.09 17.73
C GLN A 599 37.94 -10.53 18.16
N ALA A 600 37.87 -11.50 17.25
CA ALA A 600 38.22 -12.89 17.53
C ALA A 600 39.72 -13.07 17.83
N LEU A 601 40.58 -12.30 17.16
CA LEU A 601 42.04 -12.25 17.37
C LEU A 601 42.46 -11.43 18.60
N LYS A 602 41.50 -10.85 19.34
CA LYS A 602 41.75 -9.96 20.47
C LYS A 602 42.51 -8.67 20.10
N GLU A 603 42.41 -8.23 18.85
CA GLU A 603 42.90 -6.93 18.37
C GLU A 603 41.84 -5.84 18.60
N GLY A 604 41.57 -5.54 19.87
CA GLY A 604 40.39 -4.76 20.30
C GLY A 604 40.27 -3.38 19.65
N GLU A 605 41.35 -2.61 19.52
CA GLU A 605 41.34 -1.28 18.92
C GLU A 605 40.98 -1.30 17.43
N LYS A 606 41.50 -2.29 16.69
CA LYS A 606 41.16 -2.44 15.26
C LYS A 606 39.71 -2.86 15.08
N ALA A 607 39.24 -3.78 15.92
CA ALA A 607 37.84 -4.20 15.93
C ALA A 607 36.90 -3.02 16.23
N GLU A 608 37.25 -2.20 17.22
CA GLU A 608 36.49 -1.01 17.60
C GLU A 608 36.42 0.00 16.45
N SER A 609 37.54 0.27 15.78
CA SER A 609 37.60 1.15 14.62
C SER A 609 36.67 0.66 13.50
N ASP A 610 36.71 -0.63 13.17
CA ASP A 610 35.88 -1.21 12.11
C ASP A 610 34.40 -1.26 12.49
N PHE A 611 34.04 -1.53 13.74
CA PHE A 611 32.62 -1.50 14.16
C PHE A 611 32.05 -0.08 14.19
N ARG A 612 32.84 0.93 14.59
CA ARG A 612 32.43 2.34 14.50
C ARG A 612 32.20 2.73 13.05
N LEU A 613 33.15 2.42 12.16
CA LEU A 613 33.00 2.66 10.73
C LEU A 613 31.76 1.95 10.18
N ALA A 614 31.53 0.68 10.55
CA ALA A 614 30.36 -0.05 10.09
C ALA A 614 29.04 0.60 10.49
N ARG A 615 28.99 1.15 11.71
CA ARG A 615 27.81 1.79 12.28
C ARG A 615 27.49 3.12 11.62
N GLU A 616 28.50 3.82 11.12
CA GLU A 616 28.31 5.05 10.33
C GLU A 616 27.61 4.78 9.00
N TYR A 617 27.59 3.55 8.49
CA TYR A 617 27.00 3.21 7.18
C TYR A 617 25.84 2.23 7.32
N THR A 618 24.89 2.53 8.21
CA THR A 618 23.59 1.85 8.26
C THR A 618 22.53 2.71 8.95
N SER A 619 21.32 2.74 8.37
CA SER A 619 20.11 3.28 9.00
C SER A 619 19.14 2.18 9.45
N ASP A 620 19.47 0.90 9.23
CA ASP A 620 18.63 -0.20 9.71
C ASP A 620 18.82 -0.35 11.22
N PRO A 621 17.77 -0.09 12.04
CA PRO A 621 17.90 -0.17 13.50
C PRO A 621 18.32 -1.56 13.98
N ARG A 622 17.98 -2.62 13.24
CA ARG A 622 18.36 -4.00 13.61
C ARG A 622 19.86 -4.20 13.48
N ILE A 623 20.43 -3.78 12.34
CA ILE A 623 21.88 -3.84 12.09
C ILE A 623 22.61 -2.94 13.09
N GLY A 624 22.07 -1.74 13.35
CA GLY A 624 22.59 -0.82 14.36
C GLY A 624 22.71 -1.47 15.75
N LEU A 625 21.67 -2.18 16.21
CA LEU A 625 21.73 -2.93 17.47
C LEU A 625 22.75 -4.07 17.44
N SER A 626 22.87 -4.80 16.33
CA SER A 626 23.87 -5.87 16.20
C SER A 626 25.31 -5.33 16.28
N LEU A 627 25.59 -4.18 15.64
CA LEU A 627 26.88 -3.50 15.70
C LEU A 627 27.18 -2.98 17.11
N LEU A 628 26.18 -2.35 17.74
CA LEU A 628 26.26 -1.94 19.14
C LEU A 628 26.59 -3.10 20.08
N ARG A 629 25.97 -4.26 19.85
CA ARG A 629 26.26 -5.46 20.63
C ARG A 629 27.70 -5.93 20.40
N ALA A 630 28.18 -5.91 19.17
CA ALA A 630 29.56 -6.26 18.83
C ALA A 630 30.57 -5.32 19.50
N MET A 631 30.30 -4.00 19.49
CA MET A 631 31.10 -2.99 20.19
C MET A 631 31.08 -3.20 21.70
N GLY A 632 29.90 -3.34 22.31
CA GLY A 632 29.77 -3.59 23.75
C GLY A 632 30.53 -4.84 24.19
N TRP A 633 30.45 -5.93 23.41
CA TRP A 633 31.23 -7.14 23.69
C TRP A 633 32.73 -6.93 23.51
N ASN A 634 33.17 -6.21 22.48
CA ASN A 634 34.59 -5.89 22.27
C ASN A 634 35.16 -5.11 23.45
N ARG A 635 34.45 -4.05 23.85
CA ARG A 635 34.80 -3.17 24.96
C ARG A 635 34.86 -3.95 26.27
N GLU A 636 33.88 -4.81 26.54
CA GLU A 636 33.84 -5.62 27.76
C GLU A 636 34.90 -6.73 27.79
N GLN A 637 35.04 -7.51 26.71
CA GLN A 637 35.75 -8.81 26.72
C GLN A 637 37.15 -8.78 26.09
N VAL A 638 37.52 -7.68 25.44
CA VAL A 638 38.81 -7.53 24.76
C VAL A 638 39.55 -6.31 25.27
N LEU A 639 38.89 -5.15 25.32
CA LEU A 639 39.50 -3.91 25.83
C LEU A 639 39.42 -3.78 27.36
N GLU A 640 38.59 -4.61 28.01
CA GLU A 640 38.35 -4.58 29.45
C GLU A 640 37.86 -3.20 29.97
N ASP A 641 37.16 -2.46 29.10
CA ASP A 641 36.57 -1.15 29.39
C ASP A 641 35.07 -1.30 29.72
N ASP A 642 34.80 -1.53 31.01
CA ASP A 642 33.44 -1.65 31.54
C ASP A 642 32.63 -0.35 31.39
N GLU A 643 33.27 0.82 31.30
CA GLU A 643 32.54 2.10 31.16
C GLU A 643 32.04 2.28 29.73
N ALA A 644 32.91 2.11 28.75
CA ALA A 644 32.53 2.16 27.34
C ALA A 644 31.59 1.01 26.95
N ALA A 645 31.76 -0.19 27.53
CA ALA A 645 30.83 -1.31 27.29
C ALA A 645 29.42 -1.01 27.81
N LEU A 646 29.32 -0.40 29.00
CA LEU A 646 28.04 -0.02 29.60
C LEU A 646 27.31 1.03 28.75
N GLU A 647 28.03 1.97 28.15
CA GLU A 647 27.46 2.96 27.22
C GLU A 647 26.77 2.27 26.03
N SER A 648 27.47 1.35 25.34
CA SER A 648 26.90 0.61 24.21
C SER A 648 25.67 -0.21 24.63
N TYR A 649 25.75 -0.91 25.76
CA TYR A 649 24.63 -1.73 26.24
C TYR A 649 23.44 -0.90 26.72
N ARG A 650 23.66 0.28 27.30
CA ARG A 650 22.59 1.22 27.66
C ARG A 650 21.89 1.74 26.42
N GLU A 651 22.65 2.10 25.38
CA GLU A 651 22.06 2.55 24.13
C GLU A 651 21.14 1.49 23.52
N ILE A 652 21.54 0.21 23.56
CA ILE A 652 20.64 -0.89 23.18
C ILE A 652 19.42 -0.95 24.10
N ALA A 653 19.62 -0.89 25.42
CA ALA A 653 18.57 -1.01 26.42
C ALA A 653 17.55 0.16 26.38
N ASP A 654 17.96 1.33 25.89
CA ASP A 654 17.14 2.54 25.74
C ASP A 654 16.50 2.64 24.35
N SER A 655 16.84 1.75 23.41
CA SER A 655 16.27 1.72 22.07
C SER A 655 14.75 1.54 22.12
N THR A 656 14.05 2.31 21.29
CA THR A 656 12.61 2.15 21.04
C THR A 656 12.33 1.26 19.82
N ALA A 657 13.38 0.90 19.06
CA ALA A 657 13.30 0.05 17.89
C ALA A 657 13.79 -1.38 18.20
N ASN A 658 13.10 -2.37 17.63
CA ASN A 658 13.47 -3.79 17.71
C ASN A 658 13.61 -4.35 19.15
N THR A 659 12.79 -3.87 20.08
CA THR A 659 12.82 -4.22 21.52
C THR A 659 12.38 -5.66 21.85
N GLY A 660 11.97 -6.45 20.85
CA GLY A 660 11.72 -7.89 20.96
C GLY A 660 12.83 -8.77 20.37
N GLY A 661 13.90 -8.16 19.86
CA GLY A 661 15.00 -8.86 19.18
C GLY A 661 16.07 -9.41 20.14
N ALA A 662 16.83 -10.40 19.66
CA ALA A 662 17.92 -11.01 20.42
C ALA A 662 18.96 -9.98 20.90
N ASP A 663 19.37 -9.06 20.03
CA ASP A 663 20.37 -8.04 20.36
C ASP A 663 19.91 -7.09 21.46
N PHE A 664 18.61 -6.76 21.49
CA PHE A 664 18.01 -5.97 22.56
C PHE A 664 18.17 -6.67 23.92
N PHE A 665 17.80 -7.95 24.01
CA PHE A 665 17.95 -8.72 25.23
C PHE A 665 19.42 -8.91 25.64
N TYR A 666 20.33 -9.11 24.68
CA TYR A 666 21.77 -9.14 24.98
C TYR A 666 22.27 -7.80 25.55
N GLY A 667 21.74 -6.67 25.07
CA GLY A 667 22.04 -5.35 25.63
C GLY A 667 21.59 -5.22 27.09
N LEU A 668 20.35 -5.64 27.41
CA LEU A 668 19.86 -5.64 28.79
C LEU A 668 20.74 -6.48 29.71
N GLN A 669 21.09 -7.70 29.28
CA GLN A 669 21.94 -8.62 30.04
C GLN A 669 23.37 -8.07 30.21
N GLY A 670 23.92 -7.47 29.15
CA GLY A 670 25.24 -6.83 29.17
C GLY A 670 25.30 -5.67 30.17
N ALA A 671 24.37 -4.72 30.07
CA ALA A 671 24.29 -3.58 30.98
C ALA A 671 24.09 -4.03 32.44
N ALA A 672 23.18 -4.97 32.69
CA ALA A 672 22.94 -5.49 34.04
C ALA A 672 24.18 -6.18 34.63
N ARG A 673 24.89 -6.99 33.82
CA ARG A 673 26.12 -7.67 34.24
C ARG A 673 27.24 -6.68 34.60
N VAL A 674 27.48 -5.68 33.75
CA VAL A 674 28.50 -4.64 33.99
C VAL A 674 28.14 -3.82 35.23
N LEU A 675 26.87 -3.41 35.39
CA LEU A 675 26.40 -2.68 36.57
C LEU A 675 26.56 -3.49 37.87
N ALA A 676 26.28 -4.79 37.82
CA ALA A 676 26.48 -5.68 38.97
C ALA A 676 27.96 -5.80 39.36
N ARG A 677 28.90 -5.89 38.40
CA ARG A 677 30.35 -5.83 38.70
C ARG A 677 30.74 -4.50 39.36
N LYS A 678 30.14 -3.40 38.93
CA LYS A 678 30.31 -2.06 39.54
C LYS A 678 29.52 -1.86 40.84
N LYS A 679 28.89 -2.92 41.39
CA LYS A 679 28.08 -2.91 42.62
C LYS A 679 26.86 -1.97 42.57
N LYS A 680 26.37 -1.65 41.38
CA LYS A 680 25.17 -0.82 41.15
C LYS A 680 23.94 -1.71 40.94
N PHE A 681 23.57 -2.46 41.97
CA PHE A 681 22.59 -3.55 41.85
C PHE A 681 21.17 -3.07 41.53
N ASP A 682 20.72 -1.95 42.10
CA ASP A 682 19.40 -1.40 41.81
C ASP A 682 19.29 -0.92 40.36
N GLU A 683 20.34 -0.28 39.82
CA GLU A 683 20.43 0.09 38.40
C GLU A 683 20.42 -1.16 37.51
N ALA A 684 21.14 -2.22 37.89
CA ALA A 684 21.19 -3.48 37.13
C ALA A 684 19.80 -4.14 37.04
N LEU A 685 19.06 -4.17 38.15
CA LEU A 685 17.68 -4.69 38.19
C LEU A 685 16.73 -3.81 37.39
N ALA A 686 16.84 -2.49 37.49
CA ALA A 686 16.01 -1.55 36.73
C ALA A 686 16.17 -1.71 35.21
N VAL A 687 17.39 -1.99 34.73
CA VAL A 687 17.62 -2.30 33.31
C VAL A 687 16.87 -3.57 32.89
N LEU A 688 16.95 -4.64 33.69
CA LEU A 688 16.24 -5.88 33.39
C LEU A 688 14.71 -5.72 33.47
N ASP A 689 14.21 -4.84 34.34
CA ASP A 689 12.78 -4.58 34.54
C ASP A 689 12.12 -3.78 33.40
N LYS A 690 12.89 -3.30 32.42
CA LYS A 690 12.34 -2.73 31.17
C LYS A 690 11.53 -3.74 30.35
N VAL A 691 11.79 -5.03 30.56
CA VAL A 691 11.04 -6.12 29.95
C VAL A 691 10.42 -6.95 31.05
N ASP A 692 9.12 -7.18 30.97
CA ASP A 692 8.43 -8.12 31.83
C ASP A 692 8.70 -9.55 31.32
N PRO A 693 9.45 -10.39 32.06
CA PRO A 693 9.76 -11.75 31.64
C PRO A 693 8.52 -12.63 31.49
N GLU A 694 7.38 -12.26 32.09
CA GLU A 694 6.12 -12.98 31.92
C GLU A 694 5.46 -12.73 30.57
N LYS A 695 5.76 -11.60 29.93
CA LYS A 695 5.18 -11.19 28.64
C LYS A 695 6.01 -11.64 27.44
N ILE A 696 7.14 -12.30 27.68
CA ILE A 696 8.02 -12.84 26.64
C ILE A 696 7.98 -14.37 26.65
N GLY A 697 7.92 -14.97 25.45
CA GLY A 697 7.90 -16.41 25.25
C GLY A 697 9.26 -16.97 24.84
N GLY A 698 9.42 -18.29 24.97
CA GLY A 698 10.59 -19.02 24.48
C GLY A 698 11.84 -18.84 25.34
N SER A 699 13.01 -19.07 24.74
CA SER A 699 14.30 -19.18 25.43
C SER A 699 14.71 -17.93 26.24
N TRP A 700 14.28 -16.74 25.80
CA TRP A 700 14.63 -15.46 26.44
C TRP A 700 14.01 -15.28 27.83
N ARG A 701 12.84 -15.86 28.08
CA ARG A 701 12.18 -15.84 29.39
C ARG A 701 13.07 -16.43 30.49
N GLY A 702 13.61 -17.62 30.25
CA GLY A 702 14.55 -18.28 31.16
C GLY A 702 15.86 -17.49 31.31
N SER A 703 16.41 -17.00 30.21
CA SER A 703 17.69 -16.30 30.18
C SER A 703 17.69 -14.96 30.95
N LEU A 704 16.62 -14.16 30.81
CA LEU A 704 16.48 -12.89 31.56
C LEU A 704 16.23 -13.14 33.05
N ARG A 705 15.43 -14.15 33.40
CA ARG A 705 15.24 -14.57 34.81
C ARG A 705 16.55 -15.02 35.45
N MET A 706 17.36 -15.79 34.72
CA MET A 706 18.70 -16.15 35.18
C MET A 706 19.57 -14.92 35.45
N SER A 707 19.57 -13.96 34.53
CA SER A 707 20.34 -12.72 34.70
C SER A 707 19.87 -11.92 35.92
N ARG A 708 18.56 -11.86 36.17
CA ARG A 708 18.00 -11.23 37.38
C ARG A 708 18.42 -11.96 38.66
N ALA A 709 18.34 -13.29 38.66
CA ALA A 709 18.75 -14.11 39.81
C ALA A 709 20.25 -13.96 40.12
N ASP A 710 21.09 -13.93 39.08
CA ASP A 710 22.53 -13.71 39.20
C ASP A 710 22.82 -12.34 39.84
N VAL A 711 22.14 -11.27 39.42
CA VAL A 711 22.25 -9.93 40.04
C VAL A 711 21.81 -9.94 41.50
N LEU A 712 20.67 -10.58 41.83
CA LEU A 712 20.16 -10.67 43.20
C LEU A 712 21.11 -11.46 44.12
N ALA A 713 21.71 -12.54 43.61
CA ALA A 713 22.64 -13.36 44.36
C ALA A 713 23.88 -12.55 44.76
N VAL A 714 24.49 -11.84 43.81
CA VAL A 714 25.67 -10.99 44.11
C VAL A 714 25.33 -9.75 44.94
N ALA A 715 24.07 -9.30 44.92
CA ALA A 715 23.56 -8.23 45.78
C ALA A 715 23.25 -8.68 47.23
N GLY A 716 23.50 -9.95 47.57
CA GLY A 716 23.21 -10.50 48.91
C GLY A 716 21.74 -10.85 49.15
N ARG A 717 20.91 -10.88 48.10
CA ARG A 717 19.46 -11.21 48.16
C ARG A 717 19.21 -12.68 47.79
N ALA A 718 19.94 -13.58 48.42
CA ALA A 718 19.98 -15.01 48.08
C ALA A 718 18.60 -15.70 48.12
N GLY A 719 17.72 -15.32 49.06
CA GLY A 719 16.37 -15.87 49.15
C GLY A 719 15.51 -15.56 47.91
N GLU A 720 15.65 -14.36 47.35
CA GLU A 720 14.94 -13.95 46.14
C GLU A 720 15.56 -14.61 44.90
N ALA A 721 16.89 -14.63 44.80
CA ALA A 721 17.60 -15.32 43.73
C ALA A 721 17.23 -16.81 43.67
N GLY A 722 17.22 -17.50 44.82
CA GLY A 722 16.87 -18.92 44.93
C GLY A 722 15.44 -19.25 44.51
N LYS A 723 14.49 -18.32 44.70
CA LYS A 723 13.12 -18.47 44.18
C LYS A 723 13.13 -18.47 42.65
N ILE A 724 13.85 -17.54 42.04
CA ILE A 724 13.93 -17.42 40.57
C ILE A 724 14.68 -18.61 39.96
N TYR A 725 15.79 -19.07 40.56
CA TYR A 725 16.50 -20.26 40.07
C TYR A 725 15.61 -21.50 40.07
N ARG A 726 14.80 -21.74 41.11
CA ARG A 726 13.83 -22.85 41.10
C ARG A 726 12.80 -22.72 39.98
N GLN A 727 12.26 -21.52 39.78
CA GLN A 727 11.32 -21.25 38.69
C GLN A 727 11.94 -21.54 37.32
N VAL A 728 13.18 -21.12 37.07
CA VAL A 728 13.86 -21.40 35.80
C VAL A 728 14.16 -22.89 35.65
N ALA A 729 14.58 -23.58 36.71
CA ALA A 729 14.90 -25.01 36.67
C ALA A 729 13.71 -25.90 36.25
N GLU A 730 12.50 -25.45 36.56
CA GLU A 730 11.22 -26.11 36.26
C GLU A 730 10.53 -25.58 35.00
N ASP A 731 10.99 -24.45 34.43
CA ASP A 731 10.39 -23.83 33.25
C ASP A 731 10.75 -24.61 31.97
N GLU A 732 9.83 -25.41 31.45
CA GLU A 732 10.03 -26.20 30.23
C GLU A 732 10.30 -25.35 28.98
N GLN A 733 9.93 -24.06 28.99
CA GLN A 733 10.22 -23.13 27.90
C GLN A 733 11.64 -22.56 27.97
N ALA A 734 12.34 -22.71 29.10
CA ALA A 734 13.72 -22.27 29.25
C ALA A 734 14.70 -23.21 28.54
N ASN A 735 15.79 -22.64 28.01
CA ASN A 735 16.84 -23.40 27.38
C ASN A 735 17.43 -24.46 28.34
N PRO A 736 17.81 -25.65 27.85
CA PRO A 736 18.43 -26.69 28.69
C PRO A 736 19.65 -26.19 29.49
N SER A 737 20.47 -25.32 28.90
CA SER A 737 21.64 -24.71 29.56
C SER A 737 21.24 -23.83 30.75
N ASP A 738 20.19 -23.03 30.62
CA ASP A 738 19.71 -22.15 31.69
C ASP A 738 19.08 -22.96 32.81
N ARG A 739 18.31 -24.02 32.48
CA ARG A 739 17.78 -24.98 33.47
C ARG A 739 18.90 -25.68 34.24
N GLN A 740 19.96 -26.10 33.55
CA GLN A 740 21.10 -26.75 34.19
C GLN A 740 21.85 -25.79 35.12
N ARG A 741 22.11 -24.56 34.67
CA ARG A 741 22.72 -23.51 35.52
C ARG A 741 21.86 -23.21 36.74
N ALA A 742 20.55 -23.10 36.57
CA ALA A 742 19.60 -22.84 37.65
C ALA A 742 19.61 -23.98 38.69
N LYS A 743 19.60 -25.25 38.26
CA LYS A 743 19.71 -26.43 39.15
C LYS A 743 21.01 -26.43 39.94
N ALA A 744 22.13 -26.09 39.29
CA ALA A 744 23.42 -25.97 39.97
C ALA A 744 23.42 -24.85 41.03
N ALA A 745 22.79 -23.71 40.73
CA ALA A 745 22.67 -22.59 41.66
C ALA A 745 21.74 -22.88 42.85
N VAL A 746 20.75 -23.77 42.71
CA VAL A 746 19.90 -24.24 43.82
C VAL A 746 20.59 -25.30 44.69
N GLY A 747 21.55 -26.04 44.12
CA GLY A 747 22.25 -27.14 44.79
C GLY A 747 23.50 -26.76 45.57
N ASN A 748 23.95 -25.50 45.51
CA ASN A 748 25.06 -24.98 46.30
C ASN A 748 24.49 -24.11 47.45
N PRO A 749 24.55 -24.58 48.71
CA PRO A 749 23.97 -23.88 49.86
C PRO A 749 24.66 -22.56 50.19
#